data_AF-A0A430L8Y7-F1
#
_entry.id   AF-A0A430L8Y7-F1
#
_cell.length_a   1.000
_cell.length_b   1.000
_cell.length_c   1.000
_cell.angle_alpha   90.00
_cell.angle_beta   90.00
_cell.angle_gamma   90.00
#
_symmetry.space_group_name_H-M   'P 1'
#
loop_
_entity.id
_entity.type
_entity.pdbx_description
1 polymer ?
#
loop_
_entity_poly.entity_id
_entity_poly.type
_entity_poly.pdbx_seq_one_letter_code
_entity_poly.pdbx_strand_id
1 'polypeptide(L)'
;MNVAGEIRKKFSLNSEVEQEIVSRVSSRAGGMFLYAQLVVGNLLHQTSKYALKQELKAETFPDGLSQAYKRVIIRVLGNPNKAERDAAKQILGMIMCACRPLHWREIQSKFCIDVNKGEANLDRQLVLTCKQLCGSLVDDSYLEPSFSSTGEAVVDLVHSTAKTYLIQTEEISMAAENAKMALFCAEYLLSRPLAPGISKLEIQQHATKGYYGFQDYAVAFWWQHAQQALAAPELETELNQSVLQTVHRAIIDIGELEQDDGPQESIQSLKSQLERVPQNLRDWEAISICEMRTVAIREAIHSLLNHPDNGGHTVLPLYGPWRYKCPKPWCQFFSSGFDEPQHRQKHINEHDLPFLCDFQGCYASEVGFATETDLKKHAGRWHPKEEELLFPTPKKRTSARPDIMKAAERGDLDTIKIFGEQGIIGTRYRGRRLRRTPLHAAAENGHLQVCRYLTRMGVDVNGKTNTLETALHKSVARRDLEITTFLCDLDNISLSEDATRKTALDYAVSTDPFDKAIITQLLRKATPNVLQNALLLAIRSKRVMAVRYLAENIDTQRFNGFEKPLEAAARIGHLPCLDALLSSGKANSTGRTSAGGPAFLAACGLGKLSVVQRLQALAATTNLKDLNGNSPLHLAAANGHEDIALWILQKAANKADVNIRDKNIAGQTPLSYAARNGHETIVKLLLATEGVEADSKATDGRTPLSYAAEKGHETIVKLLLDTGKVDPTAKDNQNRTPW
;
A
#
# COMPACT_ATOMS: atom_id res chain seq x y z
N MET A 1 -43.22 7.02 -13.29
CA MET A 1 -44.56 6.92 -13.91
C MET A 1 -44.67 5.90 -15.07
N ASN A 2 -43.71 4.97 -15.28
CA ASN A 2 -43.83 3.92 -16.32
C ASN A 2 -44.20 2.52 -15.76
N VAL A 3 -44.10 2.30 -14.44
CA VAL A 3 -44.25 0.96 -13.84
C VAL A 3 -45.69 0.45 -13.84
N ALA A 4 -46.70 1.32 -13.74
CA ALA A 4 -48.10 0.91 -13.86
C ALA A 4 -48.43 0.38 -15.28
N GLY A 5 -47.85 1.02 -16.30
CA GLY A 5 -47.90 0.54 -17.68
C GLY A 5 -47.15 -0.78 -17.88
N GLU A 6 -46.04 -1.01 -17.17
CA GLU A 6 -45.35 -2.30 -17.14
C GLU A 6 -46.19 -3.42 -16.51
N ILE A 7 -46.88 -3.14 -15.39
CA ILE A 7 -47.83 -4.08 -14.77
C ILE A 7 -48.95 -4.42 -15.77
N ARG A 8 -49.52 -3.40 -16.44
CA ARG A 8 -50.54 -3.60 -17.47
C ARG A 8 -50.05 -4.54 -18.57
N LYS A 9 -48.83 -4.33 -19.06
CA LYS A 9 -48.21 -5.18 -20.08
C LYS A 9 -47.97 -6.60 -19.57
N LYS A 10 -47.35 -6.76 -18.39
CA LYS A 10 -47.01 -8.05 -17.79
C LYS A 10 -48.24 -8.97 -17.61
N PHE A 11 -49.36 -8.39 -17.19
CA PHE A 11 -50.58 -9.15 -16.90
C PHE A 11 -51.65 -9.04 -18.00
N SER A 12 -51.32 -8.45 -19.17
CA SER A 12 -52.26 -8.22 -20.28
C SER A 12 -53.61 -7.67 -19.78
N LEU A 13 -53.58 -6.49 -19.15
CA LEU A 13 -54.73 -5.82 -18.54
C LEU A 13 -55.20 -4.62 -19.38
N ASN A 14 -56.44 -4.20 -19.16
CA ASN A 14 -57.04 -3.04 -19.82
C ASN A 14 -56.51 -1.73 -19.23
N SER A 15 -56.60 -0.63 -19.98
CA SER A 15 -56.15 0.71 -19.59
C SER A 15 -56.83 1.24 -18.31
N GLU A 16 -58.03 0.78 -18.01
CA GLU A 16 -58.78 1.15 -16.79
C GLU A 16 -58.10 0.67 -15.51
N VAL A 17 -57.49 -0.53 -15.53
CA VAL A 17 -56.81 -1.10 -14.36
C VAL A 17 -55.51 -0.35 -14.06
N GLU A 18 -54.85 0.19 -15.09
CA GLU A 18 -53.68 1.05 -14.92
C GLU A 18 -54.04 2.35 -14.19
N GLN A 19 -55.15 2.99 -14.57
CA GLN A 19 -55.67 4.18 -13.88
C GLN A 19 -56.10 3.85 -12.44
N GLU A 20 -56.70 2.68 -12.22
CA GLU A 20 -57.06 2.20 -10.89
C GLU A 20 -55.83 2.02 -9.98
N ILE A 21 -54.76 1.38 -10.49
CA ILE A 21 -53.49 1.23 -9.76
C ILE A 21 -52.94 2.60 -9.36
N VAL A 22 -52.84 3.53 -10.32
CA VAL A 22 -52.29 4.88 -10.08
C VAL A 22 -53.14 5.62 -9.06
N SER A 23 -54.47 5.59 -9.18
CA SER A 23 -55.40 6.27 -8.27
C SER A 23 -55.30 5.73 -6.83
N ARG A 24 -55.37 4.40 -6.65
CA ARG A 24 -55.32 3.78 -5.31
C ARG A 24 -53.98 3.96 -4.63
N VAL A 25 -52.88 3.74 -5.35
CA VAL A 25 -51.54 3.94 -4.81
C VAL A 25 -51.32 5.40 -4.42
N SER A 26 -51.72 6.35 -5.27
CA SER A 26 -51.53 7.78 -4.99
C SER A 26 -52.36 8.23 -3.78
N SER A 27 -53.61 7.76 -3.67
CA SER A 27 -54.49 8.06 -2.54
C SER A 27 -53.93 7.54 -1.21
N ARG A 28 -53.40 6.31 -1.17
CA ARG A 28 -52.80 5.73 0.05
C ARG A 28 -51.41 6.27 0.35
N ALA A 29 -50.65 6.66 -0.67
CA ALA A 29 -49.29 7.19 -0.48
C ALA A 29 -49.29 8.55 0.22
N GLY A 30 -50.34 9.37 0.08
CA GLY A 30 -50.45 10.66 0.77
C GLY A 30 -49.27 11.60 0.52
N GLY A 31 -48.64 11.53 -0.67
CA GLY A 31 -47.44 12.30 -1.02
C GLY A 31 -46.10 11.61 -0.72
N MET A 32 -46.10 10.43 -0.09
CA MET A 32 -44.88 9.63 0.14
C MET A 32 -44.47 8.88 -1.14
N PHE A 33 -43.60 9.50 -1.94
CA PHE A 33 -43.08 8.91 -3.19
C PHE A 33 -42.48 7.51 -2.99
N LEU A 34 -41.72 7.33 -1.90
CA LEU A 34 -41.06 6.06 -1.57
C LEU A 34 -42.06 4.93 -1.26
N TYR A 35 -43.14 5.26 -0.55
CA TYR A 35 -44.21 4.29 -0.27
C TYR A 35 -44.87 3.84 -1.58
N ALA A 36 -45.17 4.78 -2.48
CA ALA A 36 -45.73 4.46 -3.78
C ALA A 36 -44.80 3.55 -4.60
N GLN A 37 -43.48 3.81 -4.58
CA GLN A 37 -42.48 2.99 -5.26
C GLN A 37 -42.43 1.55 -4.72
N LEU A 38 -42.43 1.36 -3.41
CA LEU A 38 -42.43 0.04 -2.78
C LEU A 38 -43.69 -0.76 -3.10
N VAL A 39 -44.86 -0.12 -3.00
CA VAL A 39 -46.16 -0.77 -3.25
C VAL A 39 -46.32 -1.16 -4.71
N VAL A 40 -46.02 -0.24 -5.65
CA VAL A 40 -46.08 -0.54 -7.09
C VAL A 40 -45.07 -1.63 -7.46
N GLY A 41 -43.87 -1.59 -6.88
CA GLY A 41 -42.90 -2.67 -7.07
C GLY A 41 -43.41 -4.02 -6.55
N ASN A 42 -44.09 -4.07 -5.40
CA ASN A 42 -44.71 -5.31 -4.91
C ASN A 42 -45.81 -5.83 -5.85
N LEU A 43 -46.64 -4.94 -6.41
CA LEU A 43 -47.67 -5.29 -7.39
C LEU A 43 -47.07 -5.88 -8.67
N LEU A 44 -45.95 -5.32 -9.15
CA LEU A 44 -45.24 -5.84 -10.33
C LEU A 44 -44.75 -7.27 -10.15
N HIS A 45 -44.40 -7.68 -8.93
CA HIS A 45 -43.84 -9.01 -8.65
C HIS A 45 -44.89 -10.09 -8.36
N GLN A 46 -46.18 -9.79 -8.47
CA GLN A 46 -47.22 -10.80 -8.32
C GLN A 46 -47.10 -11.90 -9.41
N THR A 47 -47.52 -13.11 -9.07
CA THR A 47 -47.36 -14.32 -9.90
C THR A 47 -48.57 -14.60 -10.79
N SER A 48 -49.74 -14.04 -10.48
CA SER A 48 -50.96 -14.24 -11.27
C SER A 48 -51.85 -13.00 -11.28
N LYS A 49 -52.73 -12.90 -12.29
CA LYS A 49 -53.77 -11.85 -12.34
C LYS A 49 -54.68 -11.90 -11.11
N TYR A 50 -54.92 -13.10 -10.58
CA TYR A 50 -55.73 -13.28 -9.37
C TYR A 50 -55.04 -12.66 -8.15
N ALA A 51 -53.76 -12.99 -7.92
CA ALA A 51 -52.98 -12.43 -6.82
C ALA A 51 -52.90 -10.90 -6.90
N LEU A 52 -52.67 -10.35 -8.09
CA LEU A 52 -52.68 -8.90 -8.32
C LEU A 52 -54.02 -8.26 -7.94
N LYS A 53 -55.14 -8.86 -8.34
CA LYS A 53 -56.49 -8.34 -7.98
C LYS A 53 -56.77 -8.41 -6.49
N GLN A 54 -56.25 -9.42 -5.78
CA GLN A 54 -56.38 -9.51 -4.33
C GLN A 54 -55.53 -8.43 -3.63
N GLU A 55 -54.31 -8.19 -4.10
CA GLU A 55 -53.44 -7.11 -3.59
C GLU A 55 -53.98 -5.71 -3.90
N LEU A 56 -54.81 -5.56 -4.94
CA LEU A 56 -55.44 -4.28 -5.28
C LEU A 56 -56.61 -3.89 -4.35
N LYS A 57 -57.12 -4.80 -3.51
CA LYS A 57 -58.20 -4.50 -2.56
C LYS A 57 -57.71 -3.50 -1.49
N ALA A 58 -58.60 -2.61 -1.04
CA ALA A 58 -58.20 -1.51 -0.14
C ALA A 58 -57.68 -1.98 1.24
N GLU A 59 -58.13 -3.14 1.69
CA GLU A 59 -57.77 -3.77 2.98
C GLU A 59 -56.38 -4.42 2.96
N THR A 60 -55.84 -4.72 1.78
CA THR A 60 -54.54 -5.37 1.61
C THR A 60 -53.40 -4.39 1.42
N PHE A 61 -53.61 -3.07 1.35
CA PHE A 61 -52.51 -2.10 1.24
C PHE A 61 -51.77 -1.95 2.58
N PRO A 62 -50.44 -1.69 2.58
CA PRO A 62 -49.70 -1.44 3.82
C PRO A 62 -50.12 -0.14 4.51
N ASP A 63 -50.20 -0.13 5.85
CA ASP A 63 -50.56 1.06 6.65
C ASP A 63 -49.36 1.99 6.94
N GLY A 64 -48.37 2.01 6.02
CA GLY A 64 -47.18 2.85 6.12
C GLY A 64 -45.91 2.20 5.55
N LEU A 65 -44.80 2.93 5.62
CA LEU A 65 -43.49 2.51 5.09
C LEU A 65 -42.94 1.26 5.77
N SER A 66 -43.03 1.14 7.09
CA SER A 66 -42.53 -0.02 7.84
C SER A 66 -43.18 -1.33 7.42
N GLN A 67 -44.51 -1.33 7.25
CA GLN A 67 -45.23 -2.52 6.78
C GLN A 67 -44.95 -2.80 5.29
N ALA A 68 -44.75 -1.76 4.47
CA ALA A 68 -44.33 -1.92 3.08
C ALA A 68 -42.93 -2.58 3.01
N TYR A 69 -41.97 -2.16 3.82
CA TYR A 69 -40.65 -2.80 3.92
C TYR A 69 -40.75 -4.25 4.39
N LYS A 70 -41.52 -4.52 5.46
CA LYS A 70 -41.73 -5.88 5.98
C LYS A 70 -42.17 -6.86 4.89
N ARG A 71 -43.11 -6.45 4.03
CA ARG A 71 -43.59 -7.29 2.92
C ARG A 71 -42.52 -7.57 1.88
N VAL A 72 -41.72 -6.56 1.53
CA VAL A 72 -40.61 -6.75 0.58
C VAL A 72 -39.54 -7.67 1.17
N ILE A 73 -39.22 -7.50 2.46
CA ILE A 73 -38.23 -8.31 3.18
C ILE A 73 -38.68 -9.77 3.28
N ILE A 74 -39.93 -10.05 3.68
CA ILE A 74 -40.45 -11.43 3.73
C ILE A 74 -40.31 -12.12 2.37
N ARG A 75 -40.53 -11.40 1.28
CA ARG A 75 -40.39 -11.95 -0.07
C ARG A 75 -38.92 -12.18 -0.46
N VAL A 76 -38.03 -11.26 -0.10
CA VAL A 76 -36.60 -11.29 -0.48
C VAL A 76 -35.82 -12.23 0.43
N LEU A 77 -35.85 -11.98 1.74
CA LEU A 77 -35.14 -12.77 2.76
C LEU A 77 -35.89 -14.05 3.17
N GLY A 78 -37.19 -14.15 2.86
CA GLY A 78 -37.95 -15.40 3.02
C GLY A 78 -38.11 -16.21 1.73
N ASN A 79 -37.40 -15.86 0.65
CA ASN A 79 -37.45 -16.59 -0.63
C ASN A 79 -37.12 -18.09 -0.40
N PRO A 80 -37.94 -19.04 -0.89
CA PRO A 80 -37.69 -20.47 -0.72
C PRO A 80 -36.40 -20.94 -1.43
N ASN A 81 -35.97 -20.27 -2.49
CA ASN A 81 -34.70 -20.56 -3.14
C ASN A 81 -33.54 -20.05 -2.25
N LYS A 82 -32.85 -20.99 -1.60
CA LYS A 82 -31.73 -20.69 -0.70
C LYS A 82 -30.64 -19.89 -1.38
N ALA A 83 -30.28 -20.21 -2.62
CA ALA A 83 -29.18 -19.53 -3.32
C ALA A 83 -29.52 -18.06 -3.61
N GLU A 84 -30.74 -17.78 -4.06
CA GLU A 84 -31.21 -16.41 -4.31
C GLU A 84 -31.32 -15.60 -3.01
N ARG A 85 -31.82 -16.23 -1.95
CA ARG A 85 -31.94 -15.61 -0.62
C ARG A 85 -30.57 -15.26 -0.05
N ASP A 86 -29.62 -16.19 -0.10
CA ASP A 86 -28.26 -15.99 0.42
C ASP A 86 -27.54 -14.89 -0.38
N ALA A 87 -27.70 -14.88 -1.72
CA ALA A 87 -27.18 -13.82 -2.58
C ALA A 87 -27.82 -12.46 -2.27
N ALA A 88 -29.14 -12.38 -2.10
CA ALA A 88 -29.83 -11.15 -1.75
C ALA A 88 -29.37 -10.60 -0.39
N LYS A 89 -29.22 -11.48 0.61
CA LYS A 89 -28.72 -11.10 1.94
C LYS A 89 -27.29 -10.55 1.84
N GLN A 90 -26.42 -11.19 1.06
CA GLN A 90 -25.05 -10.74 0.85
C GLN A 90 -24.99 -9.39 0.12
N ILE A 91 -25.80 -9.19 -0.93
CA ILE A 91 -25.87 -7.93 -1.68
C ILE A 91 -26.35 -6.79 -0.78
N LEU A 92 -27.45 -7.00 -0.05
CA LEU A 92 -27.98 -6.00 0.89
C LEU A 92 -26.95 -5.66 1.99
N GLY A 93 -26.28 -6.66 2.55
CA GLY A 93 -25.23 -6.47 3.54
C GLY A 93 -24.07 -5.62 2.99
N MET A 94 -23.60 -5.92 1.78
CA MET A 94 -22.55 -5.15 1.11
C MET A 94 -22.94 -3.68 0.91
N ILE A 95 -24.11 -3.41 0.33
CA ILE A 95 -24.55 -2.05 0.02
C ILE A 95 -24.80 -1.27 1.32
N MET A 96 -25.34 -1.92 2.35
CA MET A 96 -25.58 -1.29 3.66
C MET A 96 -24.29 -0.83 4.34
N CYS A 97 -23.23 -1.64 4.32
CA CYS A 97 -21.96 -1.30 4.96
C CYS A 97 -21.04 -0.47 4.07
N ALA A 98 -21.27 -0.42 2.75
CA ALA A 98 -20.35 0.22 1.82
C ALA A 98 -20.11 1.72 2.14
N CYS A 99 -18.87 2.16 1.98
CA CYS A 99 -18.43 3.53 2.22
C CYS A 99 -18.78 4.48 1.06
N ARG A 100 -19.17 3.91 -0.09
CA ARG A 100 -19.76 4.61 -1.24
C ARG A 100 -20.72 3.65 -1.98
N PRO A 101 -21.63 4.17 -2.82
CA PRO A 101 -22.40 3.33 -3.74
C PRO A 101 -21.48 2.41 -4.57
N LEU A 102 -21.91 1.16 -4.73
CA LEU A 102 -21.13 0.13 -5.42
C LEU A 102 -21.59 -0.01 -6.86
N HIS A 103 -20.65 -0.22 -7.78
CA HIS A 103 -21.01 -0.59 -9.15
C HIS A 103 -21.50 -2.04 -9.15
N TRP A 104 -22.47 -2.37 -10.02
CA TRP A 104 -22.99 -3.73 -10.11
C TRP A 104 -21.89 -4.76 -10.41
N ARG A 105 -20.89 -4.39 -11.23
CA ARG A 105 -19.72 -5.23 -11.50
C ARG A 105 -18.84 -5.47 -10.27
N GLU A 106 -18.74 -4.52 -9.34
CA GLU A 106 -17.99 -4.69 -8.08
C GLU A 106 -18.70 -5.73 -7.20
N ILE A 107 -20.04 -5.65 -7.14
CA ILE A 107 -20.87 -6.63 -6.44
C ILE A 107 -20.69 -8.02 -7.08
N GLN A 108 -20.85 -8.13 -8.40
CA GLN A 108 -20.66 -9.41 -9.12
C GLN A 108 -19.26 -9.99 -8.94
N SER A 109 -18.22 -9.13 -8.94
CA SER A 109 -16.83 -9.56 -8.73
C SER A 109 -16.66 -10.30 -7.41
N LYS A 110 -17.31 -9.85 -6.34
CA LYS A 110 -17.24 -10.55 -5.04
C LYS A 110 -17.75 -12.00 -5.11
N PHE A 111 -18.77 -12.28 -5.92
CA PHE A 111 -19.28 -13.65 -6.12
C PHE A 111 -18.34 -14.51 -6.98
N CYS A 112 -17.58 -13.88 -7.87
CA CYS A 112 -16.64 -14.57 -8.76
C CYS A 112 -15.28 -14.86 -8.10
N ILE A 113 -14.87 -14.08 -7.11
CA ILE A 113 -13.54 -14.15 -6.50
C ILE A 113 -13.49 -15.18 -5.36
N ASP A 114 -12.55 -16.12 -5.47
CA ASP A 114 -12.10 -16.98 -4.38
C ASP A 114 -10.76 -16.45 -3.88
N VAL A 115 -10.79 -15.72 -2.76
CA VAL A 115 -9.63 -15.03 -2.22
C VAL A 115 -8.57 -16.00 -1.72
N ASN A 116 -8.99 -17.10 -1.10
CA ASN A 116 -8.09 -18.12 -0.54
C ASN A 116 -7.26 -18.80 -1.62
N LYS A 117 -7.83 -18.98 -2.82
CA LYS A 117 -7.12 -19.54 -3.98
C LYS A 117 -6.42 -18.48 -4.82
N GLY A 118 -6.77 -17.20 -4.67
CA GLY A 118 -6.28 -16.14 -5.55
C GLY A 118 -6.83 -16.28 -6.98
N GLU A 119 -8.05 -16.80 -7.14
CA GLU A 119 -8.66 -17.08 -8.45
C GLU A 119 -10.03 -16.42 -8.59
N ALA A 120 -10.41 -16.10 -9.83
CA ALA A 120 -11.76 -15.66 -10.15
C ALA A 120 -12.37 -16.59 -11.20
N ASN A 121 -13.65 -16.91 -11.03
CA ASN A 121 -14.43 -17.68 -11.98
C ASN A 121 -15.66 -16.90 -12.44
N LEU A 122 -15.67 -16.54 -13.73
CA LEU A 122 -16.77 -15.80 -14.35
C LEU A 122 -18.08 -16.60 -14.41
N ASP A 123 -18.03 -17.93 -14.39
CA ASP A 123 -19.23 -18.78 -14.38
C ASP A 123 -20.05 -18.62 -13.09
N ARG A 124 -19.47 -18.02 -12.05
CA ARG A 124 -20.15 -17.69 -10.78
C ARG A 124 -20.90 -16.36 -10.83
N GLN A 125 -20.87 -15.63 -11.95
CA GLN A 125 -21.62 -14.39 -12.08
C GLN A 125 -23.12 -14.63 -11.84
N LEU A 126 -23.75 -13.68 -11.16
CA LEU A 126 -25.19 -13.71 -10.92
C LEU A 126 -25.92 -13.47 -12.25
N VAL A 127 -26.76 -14.43 -12.63
CA VAL A 127 -27.63 -14.34 -13.82
C VAL A 127 -28.79 -13.38 -13.57
N LEU A 128 -29.32 -13.36 -12.34
CA LEU A 128 -30.40 -12.45 -11.95
C LEU A 128 -29.87 -11.04 -11.68
N THR A 129 -30.67 -10.03 -12.03
CA THR A 129 -30.33 -8.63 -11.76
C THR A 129 -30.45 -8.31 -10.27
N CYS A 130 -29.80 -7.23 -9.84
CA CYS A 130 -29.90 -6.78 -8.45
C CYS A 130 -31.37 -6.54 -8.02
N LYS A 131 -32.19 -5.96 -8.90
CA LYS A 131 -33.62 -5.73 -8.65
C LYS A 131 -34.43 -7.03 -8.55
N GLN A 132 -34.07 -8.08 -9.29
CA GLN A 132 -34.73 -9.38 -9.17
C GLN A 132 -34.41 -10.06 -7.83
N LEU A 133 -33.17 -9.94 -7.36
CA LEU A 133 -32.72 -10.55 -6.10
C LEU A 133 -33.19 -9.77 -4.87
N CYS A 134 -32.97 -8.45 -4.85
CA CYS A 134 -33.21 -7.59 -3.68
C CYS A 134 -34.56 -6.85 -3.71
N GLY A 135 -35.29 -6.95 -4.82
CA GLY A 135 -36.58 -6.31 -4.98
C GLY A 135 -36.52 -4.79 -4.95
N SER A 136 -37.62 -4.16 -4.50
CA SER A 136 -37.75 -2.70 -4.41
C SER A 136 -36.95 -2.06 -3.28
N LEU A 137 -36.10 -2.82 -2.56
CA LEU A 137 -35.22 -2.28 -1.52
C LEU A 137 -34.01 -1.55 -2.12
N VAL A 138 -33.66 -1.88 -3.36
CA VAL A 138 -32.52 -1.32 -4.08
C VAL A 138 -32.99 -0.53 -5.29
N ASP A 139 -32.19 0.45 -5.67
CA ASP A 139 -32.30 1.11 -6.97
C ASP A 139 -31.00 0.94 -7.77
N ASP A 140 -31.13 0.96 -9.09
CA ASP A 140 -29.99 0.95 -10.01
C ASP A 140 -30.01 2.23 -10.87
N SER A 141 -29.12 3.16 -10.54
CA SER A 141 -28.91 4.36 -11.34
C SER A 141 -27.86 4.08 -12.42
N TYR A 142 -28.19 4.34 -13.68
CA TYR A 142 -27.24 4.25 -14.80
C TYR A 142 -26.50 5.58 -14.93
N LEU A 143 -25.17 5.54 -14.84
CA LEU A 143 -24.31 6.68 -15.18
C LEU A 143 -24.19 6.79 -16.71
N GLU A 144 -24.08 8.03 -17.21
CA GLU A 144 -23.96 8.30 -18.64
C GLU A 144 -22.77 7.56 -19.28
N PRO A 145 -22.92 7.06 -20.53
CA PRO A 145 -21.88 6.29 -21.20
C PRO A 145 -20.65 7.13 -21.54
N SER A 146 -19.46 6.63 -21.18
CA SER A 146 -18.14 7.19 -21.57
C SER A 146 -17.28 6.10 -22.20
N PHE A 147 -16.61 6.39 -23.33
CA PHE A 147 -15.65 5.56 -24.13
C PHE A 147 -16.03 4.08 -24.45
N SER A 148 -16.72 3.35 -23.58
CA SER A 148 -17.36 2.06 -23.83
C SER A 148 -18.87 2.22 -23.90
N SER A 149 -19.48 1.59 -24.91
CA SER A 149 -20.90 1.66 -25.25
C SER A 149 -21.91 1.13 -24.21
N THR A 150 -21.46 0.70 -23.03
CA THR A 150 -22.32 0.22 -21.94
C THR A 150 -22.22 1.15 -20.75
N GLY A 151 -23.33 1.81 -20.38
CA GLY A 151 -23.40 2.59 -19.14
C GLY A 151 -23.12 1.75 -17.90
N GLU A 152 -22.53 2.36 -16.87
CA GLU A 152 -22.26 1.69 -15.59
C GLU A 152 -23.50 1.76 -14.68
N ALA A 153 -23.98 0.60 -14.23
CA ALA A 153 -25.02 0.51 -13.21
C ALA A 153 -24.41 0.66 -11.81
N VAL A 154 -24.85 1.66 -11.08
CA VAL A 154 -24.53 1.86 -9.65
C VAL A 154 -25.73 1.41 -8.84
N VAL A 155 -25.48 0.58 -7.84
CA VAL A 155 -26.52 0.03 -6.97
C VAL A 155 -26.42 0.65 -5.59
N ASP A 156 -27.55 1.15 -5.11
CA ASP A 156 -27.71 1.66 -3.76
C ASP A 156 -29.07 1.25 -3.18
N LEU A 157 -29.27 1.44 -1.89
CA LEU A 157 -30.58 1.34 -1.27
C LEU A 157 -31.49 2.43 -1.81
N VAL A 158 -32.77 2.10 -1.97
CA VAL A 158 -33.78 3.04 -2.47
C VAL A 158 -33.88 4.31 -1.61
N HIS A 159 -33.61 4.20 -0.30
CA HIS A 159 -33.61 5.31 0.64
C HIS A 159 -32.96 4.92 1.98
N SER A 160 -32.43 5.90 2.73
CA SER A 160 -31.82 5.70 4.05
C SER A 160 -32.76 5.06 5.08
N THR A 161 -34.07 5.31 4.98
CA THR A 161 -35.09 4.69 5.85
C THR A 161 -35.17 3.17 5.71
N ALA A 162 -34.83 2.61 4.53
CA ALA A 162 -34.76 1.16 4.34
C ALA A 162 -33.59 0.56 5.14
N LYS A 163 -32.45 1.26 5.16
CA LYS A 163 -31.28 0.90 5.98
C LYS A 163 -31.65 0.90 7.46
N THR A 164 -32.29 1.97 7.94
CA THR A 164 -32.73 2.07 9.35
C THR A 164 -33.67 0.94 9.73
N TYR A 165 -34.64 0.61 8.86
CA TYR A 165 -35.58 -0.48 9.11
C TYR A 165 -34.87 -1.83 9.23
N LEU A 166 -33.99 -2.18 8.28
CA LEU A 166 -33.25 -3.45 8.27
C LEU A 166 -32.36 -3.64 9.51
N ILE A 167 -31.79 -2.54 10.02
CA ILE A 167 -30.99 -2.54 11.25
C ILE A 167 -31.91 -2.75 12.47
N GLN A 168 -33.01 -2.00 12.57
CA GLN A 168 -33.94 -2.08 13.70
C GLN A 168 -34.63 -3.43 13.82
N THR A 169 -34.84 -4.13 12.71
CA THR A 169 -35.42 -5.49 12.72
C THR A 169 -34.39 -6.60 12.86
N GLU A 170 -33.10 -6.26 13.04
CA GLU A 170 -31.98 -7.22 13.20
C GLU A 170 -31.84 -8.23 12.05
N GLU A 171 -32.42 -7.95 10.88
CA GLU A 171 -32.33 -8.81 9.70
C GLU A 171 -30.89 -8.83 9.13
N ILE A 172 -30.20 -7.69 9.28
CA ILE A 172 -28.82 -7.47 8.86
C ILE A 172 -28.07 -6.68 9.94
N SER A 173 -27.02 -7.28 10.51
CA SER A 173 -26.16 -6.63 11.51
C SER A 173 -25.04 -5.82 10.85
N MET A 174 -25.02 -4.51 11.08
CA MET A 174 -23.97 -3.62 10.55
C MET A 174 -22.57 -3.98 11.04
N ALA A 175 -22.43 -4.43 12.30
CA ALA A 175 -21.16 -4.85 12.85
C ALA A 175 -20.63 -6.11 12.12
N ALA A 176 -21.51 -7.10 11.91
CA ALA A 176 -21.16 -8.33 11.20
C ALA A 176 -20.82 -8.07 9.72
N GLU A 177 -21.59 -7.23 9.02
CA GLU A 177 -21.34 -6.93 7.61
C GLU A 177 -20.07 -6.08 7.40
N ASN A 178 -19.75 -5.16 8.32
CA ASN A 178 -18.47 -4.46 8.30
C ASN A 178 -17.30 -5.41 8.54
N ALA A 179 -17.41 -6.32 9.51
CA ALA A 179 -16.38 -7.32 9.76
C ALA A 179 -16.16 -8.26 8.55
N LYS A 180 -17.24 -8.74 7.91
CA LYS A 180 -17.15 -9.53 6.68
C LYS A 180 -16.52 -8.76 5.53
N MET A 181 -16.84 -7.46 5.40
CA MET A 181 -16.22 -6.62 4.38
C MET A 181 -14.75 -6.35 4.67
N ALA A 182 -14.39 -6.05 5.92
CA ALA A 182 -13.02 -5.85 6.38
C ALA A 182 -12.17 -7.10 6.13
N LEU A 183 -12.67 -8.26 6.55
CA LEU A 183 -12.02 -9.55 6.34
C LEU A 183 -11.80 -9.81 4.85
N PHE A 184 -12.85 -9.73 4.04
CA PHE A 184 -12.74 -9.93 2.61
C PHE A 184 -11.74 -8.97 1.95
N CYS A 185 -11.78 -7.68 2.27
CA CYS A 185 -10.86 -6.72 1.69
C CYS A 185 -9.41 -6.98 2.12
N ALA A 186 -9.17 -7.30 3.40
CA ALA A 186 -7.83 -7.60 3.90
C ALA A 186 -7.25 -8.88 3.29
N GLU A 187 -8.04 -9.96 3.23
CA GLU A 187 -7.65 -11.20 2.54
C GLU A 187 -7.39 -10.94 1.05
N TYR A 188 -8.23 -10.11 0.41
CA TYR A 188 -8.10 -9.78 -0.99
C TYR A 188 -6.79 -9.03 -1.26
N LEU A 189 -6.43 -8.06 -0.43
CA LEU A 189 -5.16 -7.34 -0.55
C LEU A 189 -3.93 -8.22 -0.30
N LEU A 190 -4.06 -9.25 0.56
CA LEU A 190 -3.03 -10.26 0.83
C LEU A 190 -2.96 -11.38 -0.21
N SER A 191 -3.96 -11.49 -1.09
CA SER A 191 -4.04 -12.56 -2.08
C SER A 191 -2.94 -12.45 -3.13
N ARG A 192 -2.54 -13.60 -3.70
CA ARG A 192 -1.46 -13.67 -4.71
C ARG A 192 -1.63 -12.68 -5.88
N PRO A 193 -2.83 -12.46 -6.46
CA PRO A 193 -2.97 -11.52 -7.58
C PRO A 193 -2.71 -10.05 -7.23
N LEU A 194 -2.76 -9.68 -5.94
CA LEU A 194 -2.39 -8.36 -5.43
C LEU A 194 -1.06 -8.36 -4.66
N ALA A 195 -0.42 -9.52 -4.50
CA ALA A 195 0.90 -9.61 -3.92
C ALA A 195 1.92 -8.90 -4.81
N PRO A 196 3.02 -8.35 -4.25
CA PRO A 196 4.04 -7.69 -5.05
C PRO A 196 4.65 -8.65 -6.09
N GLY A 197 5.37 -8.12 -7.09
CA GLY A 197 6.18 -8.87 -8.07
C GLY A 197 5.53 -10.08 -8.77
N ILE A 198 4.20 -10.14 -8.82
CA ILE A 198 3.47 -10.88 -9.83
C ILE A 198 3.85 -10.33 -11.21
N SER A 199 4.09 -11.20 -12.19
CA SER A 199 4.52 -10.76 -13.51
C SER A 199 3.39 -10.00 -14.23
N LYS A 200 3.75 -9.09 -15.16
CA LYS A 200 2.77 -8.38 -16.00
C LYS A 200 1.82 -9.37 -16.69
N LEU A 201 2.33 -10.51 -17.17
CA LEU A 201 1.53 -11.55 -17.83
C LEU A 201 0.53 -12.22 -16.87
N GLU A 202 0.93 -12.55 -15.64
CA GLU A 202 0.03 -13.13 -14.65
C GLU A 202 -1.08 -12.13 -14.26
N ILE A 203 -0.75 -10.84 -14.06
CA ILE A 203 -1.76 -9.80 -13.83
C ILE A 203 -2.77 -9.81 -14.98
N GLN A 204 -2.27 -9.85 -16.22
CA GLN A 204 -3.14 -9.88 -17.39
C GLN A 204 -4.08 -11.09 -17.40
N GLN A 205 -3.61 -12.28 -17.02
CA GLN A 205 -4.42 -13.49 -16.90
C GLN A 205 -5.47 -13.40 -15.77
N HIS A 206 -5.15 -12.76 -14.66
CA HIS A 206 -6.13 -12.52 -13.59
C HIS A 206 -7.16 -11.45 -13.98
N ALA A 207 -6.74 -10.45 -14.75
CA ALA A 207 -7.63 -9.40 -15.25
C ALA A 207 -8.70 -9.95 -16.20
N THR A 208 -8.34 -10.84 -17.13
CA THR A 208 -9.29 -11.47 -18.06
C THR A 208 -10.35 -12.31 -17.35
N LYS A 209 -10.00 -12.91 -16.20
CA LYS A 209 -10.92 -13.64 -15.32
C LYS A 209 -11.77 -12.74 -14.42
N GLY A 210 -11.56 -11.42 -14.47
CA GLY A 210 -12.31 -10.43 -13.68
C GLY A 210 -11.84 -10.27 -12.23
N TYR A 211 -10.66 -10.78 -11.87
CA TYR A 211 -10.19 -10.77 -10.48
C TYR A 211 -10.08 -9.36 -9.88
N TYR A 212 -9.70 -8.37 -10.69
CA TYR A 212 -9.46 -6.99 -10.25
C TYR A 212 -10.71 -6.11 -10.21
N GLY A 213 -11.90 -6.66 -10.46
CA GLY A 213 -13.15 -5.87 -10.51
C GLY A 213 -13.53 -5.19 -9.20
N PHE A 214 -13.03 -5.68 -8.05
CA PHE A 214 -13.27 -5.10 -6.72
C PHE A 214 -12.06 -4.31 -6.15
N GLN A 215 -10.97 -4.20 -6.92
CA GLN A 215 -9.70 -3.65 -6.45
C GLN A 215 -9.82 -2.21 -5.92
N ASP A 216 -10.45 -1.32 -6.70
CA ASP A 216 -10.52 0.09 -6.35
C ASP A 216 -11.31 0.32 -5.05
N TYR A 217 -12.35 -0.48 -4.81
CA TYR A 217 -13.09 -0.40 -3.56
C TYR A 217 -12.26 -0.93 -2.38
N ALA A 218 -11.68 -2.13 -2.53
CA ALA A 218 -10.90 -2.75 -1.46
C ALA A 218 -9.72 -1.87 -1.04
N VAL A 219 -8.92 -1.38 -1.98
CA VAL A 219 -7.74 -0.55 -1.69
C VAL A 219 -8.11 0.76 -0.97
N ALA A 220 -9.23 1.38 -1.32
CA ALA A 220 -9.63 2.67 -0.74
C ALA A 220 -10.27 2.55 0.65
N PHE A 221 -11.04 1.49 0.91
CA PHE A 221 -11.96 1.44 2.07
C PHE A 221 -11.72 0.28 3.05
N TRP A 222 -10.77 -0.62 2.81
CA TRP A 222 -10.54 -1.77 3.70
C TRP A 222 -10.25 -1.36 5.15
N TRP A 223 -9.45 -0.32 5.37
CA TRP A 223 -9.09 0.13 6.72
C TRP A 223 -10.26 0.74 7.45
N GLN A 224 -11.11 1.50 6.75
CA GLN A 224 -12.32 2.06 7.33
C GLN A 224 -13.29 0.96 7.80
N HIS A 225 -13.42 -0.13 7.03
CA HIS A 225 -14.19 -1.29 7.48
C HIS A 225 -13.54 -1.99 8.68
N ALA A 226 -12.21 -2.13 8.68
CA ALA A 226 -11.48 -2.70 9.81
C ALA A 226 -11.71 -1.88 11.09
N GLN A 227 -11.62 -0.55 11.03
CA GLN A 227 -11.92 0.34 12.15
C GLN A 227 -13.35 0.19 12.67
N GLN A 228 -14.33 0.13 11.76
CA GLN A 228 -15.73 -0.09 12.14
C GLN A 228 -15.94 -1.45 12.83
N ALA A 229 -15.23 -2.49 12.38
CA ALA A 229 -15.25 -3.80 13.03
C ALA A 229 -14.56 -3.78 14.40
N LEU A 230 -13.43 -3.08 14.54
CA LEU A 230 -12.67 -2.94 15.80
C LEU A 230 -13.43 -2.16 16.89
N ALA A 231 -14.26 -1.19 16.46
CA ALA A 231 -15.06 -0.35 17.33
C ALA A 231 -16.35 -1.03 17.81
N ALA A 232 -16.75 -2.17 17.23
CA ALA A 232 -18.02 -2.83 17.53
C ALA A 232 -17.86 -3.92 18.61
N PRO A 233 -18.40 -3.72 19.84
CA PRO A 233 -18.24 -4.67 20.94
C PRO A 233 -19.12 -5.93 20.82
N GLU A 234 -20.11 -5.92 19.92
CA GLU A 234 -21.16 -6.95 19.80
C GLU A 234 -20.78 -8.11 18.85
N LEU A 235 -19.56 -8.14 18.33
CA LEU A 235 -19.13 -9.15 17.37
C LEU A 235 -18.87 -10.52 18.01
N GLU A 236 -19.26 -11.59 17.30
CA GLU A 236 -18.88 -12.97 17.62
C GLU A 236 -17.36 -13.09 17.78
N THR A 237 -16.92 -13.82 18.81
CA THR A 237 -15.50 -13.93 19.20
C THR A 237 -14.62 -14.47 18.07
N GLU A 238 -15.09 -15.47 17.32
CA GLU A 238 -14.35 -16.08 16.21
C GLU A 238 -14.17 -15.14 15.01
N LEU A 239 -15.24 -14.44 14.61
CA LEU A 239 -15.20 -13.48 13.50
C LEU A 239 -14.30 -12.29 13.84
N ASN A 240 -14.42 -11.77 15.08
CA ASN A 240 -13.57 -10.69 15.57
C ASN A 240 -12.08 -11.10 15.55
N GLN A 241 -11.77 -12.29 16.07
CA GLN A 241 -10.41 -12.81 16.05
C GLN A 241 -9.86 -12.96 14.62
N SER A 242 -10.66 -13.47 13.70
CA SER A 242 -10.28 -13.64 12.29
C SER A 242 -10.00 -12.30 11.58
N VAL A 243 -10.83 -11.29 11.86
CA VAL A 243 -10.62 -9.92 11.36
C VAL A 243 -9.33 -9.35 11.93
N LEU A 244 -9.14 -9.40 13.26
CA LEU A 244 -7.94 -8.88 13.93
C LEU A 244 -6.66 -9.48 13.35
N GLN A 245 -6.58 -10.80 13.25
CA GLN A 245 -5.40 -11.50 12.75
C GLN A 245 -5.11 -11.18 11.28
N THR A 246 -6.14 -11.06 10.45
CA THR A 246 -5.97 -10.81 9.01
C THR A 246 -5.63 -9.35 8.74
N VAL A 247 -6.29 -8.42 9.42
CA VAL A 247 -5.98 -6.99 9.36
C VAL A 247 -4.57 -6.75 9.86
N HIS A 248 -4.15 -7.37 10.97
CA HIS A 248 -2.79 -7.27 11.46
C HIS A 248 -1.75 -7.72 10.40
N ARG A 249 -1.98 -8.88 9.77
CA ARG A 249 -1.13 -9.36 8.66
C ARG A 249 -1.12 -8.40 7.46
N ALA A 250 -2.27 -7.84 7.09
CA ALA A 250 -2.37 -6.87 6.01
C ALA A 250 -1.57 -5.60 6.33
N ILE A 251 -1.61 -5.12 7.57
CA ILE A 251 -0.87 -3.94 8.04
C ILE A 251 0.65 -4.19 8.05
N ILE A 252 1.09 -5.40 8.38
CA ILE A 252 2.50 -5.79 8.25
C ILE A 252 2.93 -5.81 6.77
N ASP A 253 2.11 -6.37 5.87
CA ASP A 253 2.43 -6.47 4.44
C ASP A 253 2.49 -5.10 3.75
N ILE A 254 1.66 -4.14 4.18
CA ILE A 254 1.79 -2.75 3.75
C ILE A 254 2.96 -2.02 4.40
N GLY A 255 3.61 -2.58 5.42
CA GLY A 255 4.82 -2.02 6.03
C GLY A 255 4.61 -1.06 7.20
N GLU A 256 3.41 -0.98 7.77
CA GLU A 256 3.09 -0.02 8.84
C GLU A 256 3.36 -0.60 10.24
N LEU A 257 3.32 -1.94 10.39
CA LEU A 257 3.70 -2.65 11.61
C LEU A 257 4.90 -3.56 11.37
N GLU A 258 5.73 -3.72 12.40
CA GLU A 258 6.81 -4.71 12.39
C GLU A 258 6.26 -6.10 12.69
N GLN A 259 6.88 -7.12 12.10
CA GLN A 259 6.58 -8.51 12.40
C GLN A 259 7.15 -8.83 13.79
N ASP A 260 6.30 -9.11 14.77
CA ASP A 260 6.74 -9.56 16.10
C ASP A 260 6.89 -11.10 16.07
N ASP A 261 8.08 -11.60 16.38
CA ASP A 261 8.43 -13.03 16.37
C ASP A 261 8.08 -13.72 17.71
N GLY A 262 7.33 -13.05 18.59
CA GLY A 262 6.88 -13.55 19.89
C GLY A 262 5.78 -14.63 19.84
N PRO A 263 5.55 -15.37 20.94
CA PRO A 263 4.50 -16.37 21.02
C PRO A 263 3.11 -15.75 20.82
N GLN A 264 2.23 -16.51 20.15
CA GLN A 264 0.84 -16.21 19.77
C GLN A 264 0.21 -15.04 20.56
N GLU A 265 0.19 -13.85 19.95
CA GLU A 265 -0.27 -12.63 20.58
C GLU A 265 -1.74 -12.74 21.01
N SER A 266 -2.04 -12.30 22.23
CA SER A 266 -3.43 -12.24 22.72
C SER A 266 -4.28 -11.27 21.87
N ILE A 267 -5.58 -11.53 21.78
CA ILE A 267 -6.55 -10.64 21.09
C ILE A 267 -6.43 -9.19 21.56
N GLN A 268 -6.20 -8.99 22.87
CA GLN A 268 -6.03 -7.66 23.45
C GLN A 268 -4.73 -6.98 22.99
N SER A 269 -3.64 -7.75 22.82
CA SER A 269 -2.37 -7.24 22.30
C SER A 269 -2.53 -6.74 20.86
N LEU A 270 -3.11 -7.58 19.99
CA LEU A 270 -3.38 -7.25 18.60
C LEU A 270 -4.23 -5.97 18.48
N LYS A 271 -5.30 -5.88 19.27
CA LYS A 271 -6.15 -4.68 19.28
C LYS A 271 -5.36 -3.43 19.67
N SER A 272 -4.52 -3.51 20.70
CA SER A 272 -3.70 -2.39 21.15
C SER A 272 -2.64 -1.93 20.13
N GLN A 273 -2.11 -2.85 19.32
CA GLN A 273 -1.19 -2.50 18.22
C GLN A 273 -1.94 -1.81 17.09
N LEU A 274 -3.12 -2.32 16.71
CA LEU A 274 -3.96 -1.74 15.66
C LEU A 274 -4.48 -0.34 16.03
N GLU A 275 -4.72 -0.07 17.31
CA GLU A 275 -5.11 1.26 17.80
C GLU A 275 -4.00 2.33 17.65
N ARG A 276 -2.73 1.92 17.47
CA ARG A 276 -1.61 2.85 17.22
C ARG A 276 -1.50 3.26 15.76
N VAL A 277 -2.12 2.51 14.85
CA VAL A 277 -2.08 2.79 13.41
C VAL A 277 -2.92 4.03 13.11
N PRO A 278 -2.46 4.96 12.26
CA PRO A 278 -3.19 6.21 12.02
C PRO A 278 -4.61 5.96 11.51
N GLN A 279 -5.54 6.85 11.84
CA GLN A 279 -6.93 6.64 11.45
C GLN A 279 -7.17 6.92 9.96
N ASN A 280 -6.50 7.92 9.40
CA ASN A 280 -6.63 8.25 7.98
C ASN A 280 -5.59 7.50 7.17
N LEU A 281 -6.03 6.91 6.05
CA LEU A 281 -5.17 6.20 5.11
C LEU A 281 -4.04 7.07 4.52
N ARG A 282 -4.20 8.39 4.53
CA ARG A 282 -3.20 9.36 4.05
C ARG A 282 -2.00 9.47 4.98
N ASP A 283 -2.24 9.33 6.28
CA ASP A 283 -1.22 9.51 7.31
C ASP A 283 -0.31 8.28 7.43
N TRP A 284 -0.60 7.24 6.64
CA TRP A 284 0.15 6.00 6.59
C TRP A 284 1.34 6.19 5.68
N GLU A 285 2.55 6.18 6.24
CA GLU A 285 3.77 6.25 5.41
C GLU A 285 3.84 5.05 4.44
N ALA A 286 3.26 3.92 4.85
CA ALA A 286 3.37 2.65 4.16
C ALA A 286 2.23 2.39 3.13
N ILE A 287 1.17 3.22 3.08
CA ILE A 287 0.07 3.08 2.10
C ILE A 287 0.54 3.12 0.66
N SER A 288 1.70 3.74 0.45
CA SER A 288 2.37 3.84 -0.82
C SER A 288 2.51 2.49 -1.52
N ILE A 289 2.66 1.38 -0.78
CA ILE A 289 2.69 0.02 -1.35
C ILE A 289 1.40 -0.34 -2.09
N CYS A 290 0.25 -0.04 -1.50
CA CYS A 290 -1.05 -0.26 -2.14
C CYS A 290 -1.18 0.58 -3.42
N GLU A 291 -0.66 1.82 -3.40
CA GLU A 291 -0.56 2.66 -4.61
C GLU A 291 0.30 1.97 -5.67
N MET A 292 1.46 1.44 -5.27
CA MET A 292 2.40 0.82 -6.20
C MET A 292 1.79 -0.36 -6.93
N ARG A 293 1.19 -1.27 -6.17
CA ARG A 293 0.50 -2.45 -6.69
C ARG A 293 -0.64 -2.04 -7.60
N THR A 294 -1.40 -1.02 -7.21
CA THR A 294 -2.52 -0.51 -8.00
C THR A 294 -2.07 0.05 -9.34
N VAL A 295 -0.98 0.81 -9.37
CA VAL A 295 -0.38 1.33 -10.61
C VAL A 295 0.08 0.19 -11.51
N ALA A 296 0.83 -0.78 -10.99
CA ALA A 296 1.32 -1.90 -11.78
C ALA A 296 0.18 -2.72 -12.41
N ILE A 297 -0.88 -3.00 -11.64
CA ILE A 297 -2.06 -3.72 -12.13
C ILE A 297 -2.76 -2.93 -13.24
N ARG A 298 -3.01 -1.64 -12.99
CA ARG A 298 -3.62 -0.73 -13.96
C ARG A 298 -2.81 -0.65 -15.25
N GLU A 299 -1.48 -0.54 -15.19
CA GLU A 299 -0.62 -0.50 -16.38
C GLU A 299 -0.63 -1.82 -17.17
N ALA A 300 -0.64 -2.97 -16.48
CA ALA A 300 -0.80 -4.28 -17.12
C ALA A 300 -2.11 -4.38 -17.89
N ILE A 301 -3.20 -3.91 -17.28
CA ILE A 301 -4.55 -3.89 -17.86
C ILE A 301 -4.63 -2.92 -19.04
N HIS A 302 -4.06 -1.71 -18.91
CA HIS A 302 -3.98 -0.75 -20.00
C HIS A 302 -3.28 -1.34 -21.22
N SER A 303 -2.18 -2.06 -20.99
CA SER A 303 -1.45 -2.74 -22.05
C SER A 303 -2.30 -3.80 -22.76
N LEU A 304 -3.21 -4.50 -22.05
CA LEU A 304 -4.12 -5.47 -22.69
C LEU A 304 -5.11 -4.80 -23.63
N LEU A 305 -5.65 -3.66 -23.22
CA LEU A 305 -6.68 -2.95 -23.97
C LEU A 305 -6.14 -2.32 -25.27
N ASN A 306 -4.85 -2.00 -25.31
CA ASN A 306 -4.20 -1.39 -26.48
C ASN A 306 -3.63 -2.40 -27.50
N HIS A 307 -3.76 -3.72 -27.29
CA HIS A 307 -3.28 -4.71 -28.25
C HIS A 307 -4.34 -5.02 -29.33
N PRO A 308 -3.99 -4.88 -30.63
CA PRO A 308 -4.95 -4.95 -31.74
C PRO A 308 -5.57 -6.33 -31.98
N ASP A 309 -4.94 -7.42 -31.52
CA ASP A 309 -5.38 -8.79 -31.80
C ASP A 309 -6.51 -9.30 -30.88
N ASN A 310 -6.89 -8.55 -29.83
CA ASN A 310 -7.78 -9.04 -28.77
C ASN A 310 -9.22 -8.46 -28.78
N GLY A 311 -9.68 -7.88 -29.89
CA GLY A 311 -11.09 -7.48 -30.00
C GLY A 311 -11.52 -6.35 -29.04
N GLY A 312 -10.60 -5.47 -28.65
CA GLY A 312 -10.80 -4.06 -28.23
C GLY A 312 -11.63 -3.72 -27.00
N HIS A 313 -12.70 -4.44 -26.66
CA HIS A 313 -13.63 -4.04 -25.59
C HIS A 313 -14.23 -5.21 -24.79
N THR A 314 -14.03 -6.46 -25.20
CA THR A 314 -14.69 -7.65 -24.60
C THR A 314 -13.84 -8.40 -23.58
N VAL A 315 -12.60 -7.96 -23.33
CA VAL A 315 -11.61 -8.76 -22.60
C VAL A 315 -11.77 -8.71 -21.07
N LEU A 316 -12.51 -7.73 -20.53
CA LEU A 316 -12.55 -7.44 -19.09
C LEU A 316 -13.99 -7.20 -18.56
N PRO A 317 -14.84 -8.25 -18.52
CA PRO A 317 -16.27 -8.09 -18.25
C PRO A 317 -16.59 -7.46 -16.88
N LEU A 318 -15.69 -7.58 -15.90
CA LEU A 318 -15.90 -7.08 -14.54
C LEU A 318 -15.04 -5.84 -14.18
N TYR A 319 -14.18 -5.37 -15.08
CA TYR A 319 -13.28 -4.25 -14.81
C TYR A 319 -13.89 -2.87 -15.14
N GLY A 320 -14.96 -2.85 -15.93
CA GLY A 320 -15.64 -1.62 -16.34
C GLY A 320 -14.87 -0.81 -17.40
N PRO A 321 -15.34 0.41 -17.73
CA PRO A 321 -14.65 1.30 -18.65
C PRO A 321 -13.26 1.66 -18.13
N TRP A 322 -12.28 1.58 -19.03
CA TRP A 322 -10.94 2.04 -18.73
C TRP A 322 -10.91 3.58 -18.65
N ARG A 323 -10.45 4.10 -17.51
CA ARG A 323 -10.23 5.53 -17.27
C ARG A 323 -8.83 5.74 -16.72
N TYR A 324 -8.27 6.92 -16.96
CA TYR A 324 -6.98 7.31 -16.41
C TYR A 324 -7.15 7.65 -14.92
N LYS A 325 -7.18 6.64 -14.05
CA LYS A 325 -7.49 6.79 -12.61
C LYS A 325 -6.31 7.32 -11.79
N CYS A 326 -6.60 8.16 -10.79
CA CYS A 326 -5.59 8.63 -9.83
C CYS A 326 -5.02 7.43 -9.04
N PRO A 327 -3.70 7.34 -8.78
CA PRO A 327 -3.12 6.23 -8.02
C PRO A 327 -3.31 6.36 -6.50
N LYS A 328 -3.76 7.52 -5.99
CA LYS A 328 -3.91 7.83 -4.57
C LYS A 328 -5.25 7.32 -4.01
N PRO A 329 -5.32 6.32 -3.10
CA PRO A 329 -6.57 5.70 -2.66
C PRO A 329 -7.56 6.64 -1.97
N TRP A 330 -7.07 7.68 -1.30
CA TRP A 330 -7.88 8.71 -0.65
C TRP A 330 -8.45 9.75 -1.61
N CYS A 331 -8.06 9.74 -2.88
CA CYS A 331 -8.51 10.73 -3.85
C CYS A 331 -9.89 10.37 -4.41
N GLN A 332 -10.78 11.35 -4.57
CA GLN A 332 -12.06 11.16 -5.26
C GLN A 332 -11.91 10.59 -6.69
N PHE A 333 -10.82 10.94 -7.39
CA PHE A 333 -10.51 10.46 -8.74
C PHE A 333 -9.83 9.07 -8.76
N PHE A 334 -9.70 8.42 -7.60
CA PHE A 334 -9.14 7.08 -7.50
C PHE A 334 -10.02 6.04 -8.20
N SER A 335 -11.34 6.12 -8.02
CA SER A 335 -12.31 5.21 -8.66
C SER A 335 -12.85 5.77 -9.99
N SER A 336 -13.14 7.08 -10.04
CA SER A 336 -13.80 7.73 -11.18
C SER A 336 -12.86 8.07 -12.34
N GLY A 337 -11.60 8.40 -12.06
CA GLY A 337 -10.57 8.73 -13.05
C GLY A 337 -10.88 9.87 -14.01
N PHE A 338 -10.07 9.97 -15.06
CA PHE A 338 -10.14 11.01 -16.09
C PHE A 338 -10.25 10.40 -17.49
N ASP A 339 -10.82 11.16 -18.42
CA ASP A 339 -10.93 10.77 -19.83
C ASP A 339 -9.59 10.86 -20.57
N GLU A 340 -8.72 11.78 -20.15
CA GLU A 340 -7.42 12.02 -20.79
C GLU A 340 -6.25 11.81 -19.82
N PRO A 341 -5.12 11.26 -20.31
CA PRO A 341 -3.94 11.03 -19.48
C PRO A 341 -3.30 12.34 -19.02
N GLN A 342 -3.41 13.41 -19.80
CA GLN A 342 -2.86 14.72 -19.48
C GLN A 342 -3.55 15.33 -18.25
N HIS A 343 -4.88 15.22 -18.17
CA HIS A 343 -5.66 15.66 -17.00
C HIS A 343 -5.28 14.87 -15.74
N ARG A 344 -5.15 13.54 -15.85
CA ARG A 344 -4.65 12.71 -14.76
C ARG A 344 -3.26 13.17 -14.30
N GLN A 345 -2.33 13.41 -15.22
CA GLN A 345 -0.97 13.78 -14.85
C GLN A 345 -0.91 15.15 -14.17
N LYS A 346 -1.67 16.14 -14.68
CA LYS A 346 -1.79 17.45 -14.05
C LYS A 346 -2.32 17.31 -12.62
N HIS A 347 -3.37 16.52 -12.43
CA HIS A 347 -3.96 16.26 -11.12
C HIS A 347 -3.00 15.53 -10.16
N ILE A 348 -2.23 14.56 -10.64
CA ILE A 348 -1.23 13.87 -9.80
C ILE A 348 -0.17 14.86 -9.29
N ASN A 349 0.29 15.78 -10.14
CA ASN A 349 1.27 16.79 -9.76
C ASN A 349 0.74 17.73 -8.67
N GLU A 350 -0.58 17.89 -8.56
CA GLU A 350 -1.20 18.67 -7.49
C GLU A 350 -1.06 17.95 -6.14
N HIS A 351 -1.20 16.62 -6.07
CA HIS A 351 -1.00 15.87 -4.81
C HIS A 351 0.43 15.99 -4.24
N ASP A 352 1.43 16.29 -5.07
CA ASP A 352 2.84 16.40 -4.67
C ASP A 352 3.20 17.84 -4.22
N LEU A 353 2.22 18.73 -4.00
CA LEU A 353 2.47 20.10 -3.56
C LEU A 353 2.89 20.17 -2.07
N PRO A 354 4.02 20.83 -1.74
CA PRO A 354 4.69 20.69 -0.45
C PRO A 354 3.97 21.35 0.74
N PHE A 355 3.09 22.33 0.51
CA PHE A 355 2.46 23.14 1.54
C PHE A 355 0.97 22.85 1.66
N LEU A 356 0.59 21.99 2.61
CA LEU A 356 -0.80 21.60 2.85
C LEU A 356 -1.50 22.56 3.81
N CYS A 357 -2.82 22.65 3.68
CA CYS A 357 -3.64 23.33 4.68
C CYS A 357 -3.98 22.38 5.83
N ASP A 358 -3.64 22.77 7.06
CA ASP A 358 -3.88 21.96 8.27
C ASP A 358 -5.37 21.92 8.72
N PHE A 359 -6.26 22.63 8.01
CA PHE A 359 -7.67 22.72 8.39
C PHE A 359 -8.46 21.49 7.92
N GLN A 360 -9.00 20.73 8.87
CA GLN A 360 -9.77 19.51 8.59
C GLN A 360 -10.99 19.80 7.71
N GLY A 361 -11.12 19.07 6.60
CA GLY A 361 -12.21 19.25 5.62
C GLY A 361 -12.01 20.36 4.59
N CYS A 362 -10.86 21.05 4.58
CA CYS A 362 -10.53 22.02 3.54
C CYS A 362 -10.04 21.31 2.27
N TYR A 363 -10.51 21.70 1.08
CA TYR A 363 -10.02 21.10 -0.17
C TYR A 363 -8.50 21.29 -0.35
N ALA A 364 -7.93 22.39 0.15
CA ALA A 364 -6.51 22.67 0.07
C ALA A 364 -5.67 21.82 1.04
N SER A 365 -6.32 21.10 1.97
CA SER A 365 -5.68 20.02 2.71
C SER A 365 -5.37 18.84 1.78
N GLU A 366 -6.17 18.61 0.73
CA GLU A 366 -5.98 17.50 -0.22
C GLU A 366 -5.01 17.86 -1.35
N VAL A 367 -5.11 19.08 -1.87
CA VAL A 367 -4.38 19.53 -3.07
C VAL A 367 -3.07 20.26 -2.74
N GLY A 368 -2.97 20.97 -1.61
CA GLY A 368 -1.77 21.73 -1.25
C GLY A 368 -1.45 22.94 -2.13
N PHE A 369 -0.35 23.62 -1.81
CA PHE A 369 0.17 24.78 -2.53
C PHE A 369 1.64 24.60 -2.90
N ALA A 370 2.05 25.23 -4.01
CA ALA A 370 3.45 25.24 -4.45
C ALA A 370 4.35 26.09 -3.54
N THR A 371 3.79 27.09 -2.85
CA THR A 371 4.55 28.00 -1.98
C THR A 371 3.88 28.20 -0.62
N GLU A 372 4.70 28.39 0.43
CA GLU A 372 4.22 28.77 1.77
C GLU A 372 3.45 30.11 1.73
N THR A 373 3.80 30.99 0.80
CA THR A 373 3.11 32.28 0.60
C THR A 373 1.69 32.10 0.09
N ASP A 374 1.45 31.14 -0.80
CA ASP A 374 0.11 30.87 -1.31
C ASP A 374 -0.74 30.14 -0.28
N LEU A 375 -0.15 29.24 0.51
CA LEU A 375 -0.79 28.68 1.70
C LEU A 375 -1.19 29.78 2.69
N LYS A 376 -0.31 30.75 2.98
CA LYS A 376 -0.63 31.89 3.86
C LYS A 376 -1.74 32.77 3.30
N LYS A 377 -1.78 33.03 1.99
CA LYS A 377 -2.88 33.75 1.34
C LYS A 377 -4.19 32.99 1.43
N HIS A 378 -4.17 31.68 1.19
CA HIS A 378 -5.32 30.80 1.35
C HIS A 378 -5.83 30.80 2.78
N ALA A 379 -4.94 30.55 3.75
CA ALA A 379 -5.26 30.54 5.17
C ALA A 379 -5.83 31.90 5.62
N GLY A 380 -5.22 33.02 5.21
CA GLY A 380 -5.76 34.35 5.52
C GLY A 380 -7.13 34.65 4.89
N ARG A 381 -7.46 34.01 3.76
CA ARG A 381 -8.72 34.22 3.04
C ARG A 381 -9.85 33.29 3.47
N TRP A 382 -9.54 32.05 3.83
CA TRP A 382 -10.51 30.97 4.07
C TRP A 382 -10.46 30.40 5.50
N HIS A 383 -9.36 30.62 6.22
CA HIS A 383 -9.18 30.23 7.63
C HIS A 383 -8.63 31.41 8.45
N PRO A 384 -9.26 32.60 8.39
CA PRO A 384 -8.79 33.72 9.18
C PRO A 384 -8.81 33.31 10.66
N LYS A 385 -7.64 33.25 11.29
CA LYS A 385 -7.58 33.26 12.76
C LYS A 385 -8.18 34.60 13.21
N GLU A 386 -9.02 34.59 14.23
CA GLU A 386 -9.40 35.82 14.91
C GLU A 386 -8.11 36.57 15.26
N GLU A 387 -7.93 37.75 14.65
CA GLU A 387 -6.74 38.55 14.87
C GLU A 387 -6.74 39.02 16.34
N GLU A 388 -5.76 38.54 17.13
CA GLU A 388 -5.25 39.39 18.20
C GLU A 388 -4.73 40.67 17.53
N LEU A 389 -5.43 41.77 17.80
CA LEU A 389 -5.03 43.13 17.46
C LEU A 389 -3.64 43.44 18.02
N LEU A 390 -2.59 43.11 17.27
CA LEU A 390 -1.24 43.57 17.54
C LEU A 390 -1.04 44.91 16.84
N PHE A 391 -1.05 45.97 17.64
CA PHE A 391 -0.63 47.29 17.22
C PHE A 391 0.73 47.21 16.47
N PRO A 392 0.89 47.95 15.36
CA PRO A 392 2.18 48.01 14.67
C PRO A 392 3.22 48.60 15.62
N THR A 393 4.22 47.80 16.01
CA THR A 393 5.36 48.36 16.74
C THR A 393 6.11 49.34 15.83
N PRO A 394 6.55 50.48 16.37
CA PRO A 394 7.16 51.52 15.54
C PRO A 394 8.40 50.97 14.85
N LYS A 395 8.53 51.23 13.53
CA LYS A 395 9.76 50.96 12.77
C LYS A 395 10.93 51.63 13.48
N LYS A 396 11.72 50.86 14.23
CA LYS A 396 13.03 51.31 14.71
C LYS A 396 13.92 51.50 13.48
N ARG A 397 14.16 52.76 13.10
CA ARG A 397 15.30 53.15 12.26
C ARG A 397 16.56 52.72 13.00
N THR A 398 17.16 51.61 12.58
CA THR A 398 18.48 51.23 13.08
C THR A 398 19.54 51.92 12.24
N SER A 399 20.31 52.78 12.90
CA SER A 399 21.52 53.46 12.44
C SER A 399 22.71 52.50 12.25
N ALA A 400 22.48 51.29 11.74
CA ALA A 400 23.52 50.33 11.46
C ALA A 400 23.91 50.42 9.98
N ARG A 401 25.22 50.50 9.69
CA ARG A 401 25.75 50.34 8.33
C ARG A 401 25.01 49.19 7.63
N PRO A 402 24.56 49.34 6.38
CA PRO A 402 23.80 48.30 5.70
C PRO A 402 24.63 47.01 5.68
N ASP A 403 24.00 45.90 6.07
CA ASP A 403 24.62 44.58 6.17
C ASP A 403 24.07 43.70 5.07
N ILE A 404 24.93 43.30 4.14
CA ILE A 404 24.58 42.45 3.00
C ILE A 404 23.91 41.13 3.42
N MET A 405 24.27 40.58 4.59
CA MET A 405 23.64 39.36 5.10
C MET A 405 22.17 39.61 5.45
N LYS A 406 21.87 40.70 6.15
CA LYS A 406 20.49 41.08 6.48
C LYS A 406 19.68 41.46 5.24
N ALA A 407 20.31 42.08 4.25
CA ALA A 407 19.67 42.37 2.96
C ALA A 407 19.30 41.07 2.24
N ALA A 408 20.21 40.08 2.22
CA ALA A 408 19.96 38.76 1.63
C ALA A 408 18.91 37.94 2.39
N GLU A 409 18.87 38.00 3.72
CA GLU A 409 17.81 37.38 4.54
C GLU A 409 16.43 37.96 4.24
N ARG A 410 16.34 39.28 4.00
CA ARG A 410 15.09 40.00 3.71
C ARG A 410 14.66 39.96 2.25
N GLY A 411 15.55 39.55 1.34
CA GLY A 411 15.29 39.58 -0.10
C GLY A 411 15.39 40.98 -0.72
N ASP A 412 16.09 41.92 -0.06
CA ASP A 412 16.26 43.30 -0.54
C ASP A 412 17.29 43.36 -1.68
N LEU A 413 16.80 43.15 -2.91
CA LEU A 413 17.62 43.09 -4.12
C LEU A 413 18.31 44.43 -4.42
N ASP A 414 17.67 45.55 -4.13
CA ASP A 414 18.20 46.87 -4.48
C ASP A 414 19.41 47.22 -3.62
N THR A 415 19.32 46.95 -2.31
CA THR A 415 20.48 47.07 -1.41
C THR A 415 21.61 46.13 -1.83
N ILE A 416 21.31 44.91 -2.28
CA ILE A 416 22.33 43.95 -2.73
C ILE A 416 23.00 44.40 -4.04
N LYS A 417 22.26 45.01 -4.97
CA LYS A 417 22.83 45.59 -6.19
C LYS A 417 23.81 46.71 -5.88
N ILE A 418 23.46 47.60 -4.94
CA ILE A 418 24.35 48.67 -4.47
C ILE A 418 25.67 48.08 -3.93
N PHE A 419 25.60 46.99 -3.16
CA PHE A 419 26.80 46.29 -2.68
C PHE A 419 27.61 45.62 -3.80
N GLY A 420 26.93 45.12 -4.83
CA GLY A 420 27.56 44.55 -6.03
C GLY A 420 28.33 45.61 -6.83
N GLU A 421 27.72 46.77 -7.07
CA GLU A 421 28.35 47.92 -7.76
C GLU A 421 29.57 48.46 -6.99
N GLN A 422 29.55 48.39 -5.66
CA GLN A 422 30.67 48.76 -4.81
C GLN A 422 31.83 47.74 -4.80
N GLY A 423 31.70 46.62 -5.53
CA GLY A 423 32.72 45.56 -5.59
C GLY A 423 32.90 44.79 -4.29
N ILE A 424 31.94 44.89 -3.36
CA ILE A 424 31.99 44.23 -2.04
C ILE A 424 31.62 42.74 -2.17
N ILE A 425 30.84 42.39 -3.19
CA ILE A 425 30.46 41.02 -3.53
C ILE A 425 31.55 40.43 -4.43
N GLY A 426 32.36 39.51 -3.89
CA GLY A 426 33.44 38.87 -4.64
C GLY A 426 33.79 37.47 -4.12
N THR A 427 34.70 36.79 -4.82
CA THR A 427 35.04 35.35 -4.70
C THR A 427 35.46 34.87 -3.30
N ARG A 428 35.64 35.77 -2.33
CA ARG A 428 36.08 35.46 -0.96
C ARG A 428 35.19 36.04 0.16
N TYR A 429 34.01 36.59 -0.15
CA TYR A 429 33.12 37.07 0.93
C TYR A 429 32.65 35.89 1.81
N ARG A 430 33.28 35.73 2.97
CA ARG A 430 32.87 34.81 4.04
C ARG A 430 32.50 35.65 5.25
N GLY A 431 31.23 35.60 5.67
CA GLY A 431 30.78 36.32 6.85
C GLY A 431 31.65 36.02 8.08
N ARG A 432 31.94 37.04 8.91
CA ARG A 432 32.84 36.91 10.08
C ARG A 432 32.37 35.90 11.12
N ARG A 433 31.08 35.54 11.12
CA ARG A 433 30.47 34.51 11.98
C ARG A 433 29.88 33.43 11.07
N LEU A 434 30.24 32.16 11.31
CA LEU A 434 29.71 30.94 10.66
C LEU A 434 30.16 30.61 9.23
N ARG A 435 31.08 31.36 8.61
CA ARG A 435 31.45 31.21 7.17
C ARG A 435 30.25 31.24 6.22
N ARG A 436 29.11 31.76 6.69
CA ARG A 436 27.86 31.84 5.92
C ARG A 436 28.00 32.93 4.85
N THR A 437 27.54 32.63 3.65
CA THR A 437 27.54 33.58 2.51
C THR A 437 26.14 34.17 2.31
N PRO A 438 26.00 35.33 1.63
CA PRO A 438 24.69 35.89 1.29
C PRO A 438 23.82 34.91 0.49
N LEU A 439 24.44 34.03 -0.31
CA LEU A 439 23.74 33.00 -1.07
C LEU A 439 23.07 31.95 -0.17
N HIS A 440 23.71 31.54 0.94
CA HIS A 440 23.06 30.66 1.92
C HIS A 440 21.81 31.33 2.52
N ALA A 441 21.93 32.60 2.90
CA ALA A 441 20.83 33.35 3.51
C ALA A 441 19.67 33.54 2.53
N ALA A 442 19.96 33.86 1.27
CA ALA A 442 18.96 34.00 0.23
C ALA A 442 18.26 32.65 -0.08
N ALA A 443 19.02 31.55 -0.18
CA ALA A 443 18.47 30.22 -0.43
C ALA A 443 17.60 29.71 0.74
N GLU A 444 18.04 29.92 1.98
CA GLU A 444 17.32 29.54 3.21
C GLU A 444 16.00 30.31 3.41
N ASN A 445 15.87 31.49 2.80
CA ASN A 445 14.68 32.35 2.90
C ASN A 445 13.85 32.43 1.61
N GLY A 446 14.22 31.71 0.54
CA GLY A 446 13.40 31.61 -0.68
C GLY A 446 13.54 32.79 -1.66
N HIS A 447 14.67 33.51 -1.66
CA HIS A 447 14.84 34.71 -2.48
C HIS A 447 15.55 34.44 -3.81
N LEU A 448 14.85 33.82 -4.78
CA LEU A 448 15.41 33.41 -6.07
C LEU A 448 16.13 34.52 -6.84
N GLN A 449 15.55 35.72 -6.91
CA GLN A 449 16.15 36.83 -7.66
C GLN A 449 17.47 37.31 -7.05
N VAL A 450 17.56 37.26 -5.72
CA VAL A 450 18.79 37.54 -4.99
C VAL A 450 19.82 36.45 -5.27
N CYS A 451 19.44 35.17 -5.22
CA CYS A 451 20.32 34.06 -5.59
C CYS A 451 20.89 34.23 -7.00
N ARG A 452 20.06 34.55 -7.99
CA ARG A 452 20.48 34.79 -9.39
C ARG A 452 21.50 35.91 -9.51
N TYR A 453 21.25 37.03 -8.85
CA TYR A 453 22.16 38.18 -8.88
C TYR A 453 23.51 37.84 -8.20
N LEU A 454 23.48 37.21 -7.02
CA LEU A 454 24.68 36.81 -6.30
C LEU A 454 25.56 35.83 -7.10
N THR A 455 24.95 34.86 -7.78
CA THR A 455 25.69 33.93 -8.65
C THR A 455 26.36 34.66 -9.82
N ARG A 456 25.68 35.64 -10.44
CA ARG A 456 26.28 36.47 -11.52
C ARG A 456 27.47 37.30 -11.04
N MET A 457 27.49 37.70 -9.78
CA MET A 457 28.61 38.42 -9.15
C MET A 457 29.77 37.51 -8.75
N GLY A 458 29.74 36.21 -9.09
CA GLY A 458 30.83 35.28 -8.85
C GLY A 458 30.95 34.81 -7.39
N VAL A 459 29.85 34.81 -6.63
CA VAL A 459 29.81 34.19 -5.30
C VAL A 459 30.05 32.68 -5.43
N ASP A 460 30.86 32.12 -4.54
CA ASP A 460 31.12 30.68 -4.48
C ASP A 460 29.84 29.90 -4.14
N VAL A 461 29.30 29.20 -5.14
CA VAL A 461 28.05 28.42 -5.04
C VAL A 461 28.20 27.15 -4.21
N ASN A 462 29.42 26.61 -4.13
CA ASN A 462 29.77 25.46 -3.28
C ASN A 462 30.40 25.92 -1.95
N GLY A 463 30.28 27.21 -1.63
CA GLY A 463 30.76 27.75 -0.36
C GLY A 463 30.17 26.97 0.81
N LYS A 464 31.01 26.54 1.73
CA LYS A 464 30.61 25.73 2.90
C LYS A 464 30.54 26.59 4.16
N THR A 465 29.45 26.42 4.91
CA THR A 465 29.30 26.93 6.28
C THR A 465 30.20 26.17 7.27
N ASN A 466 30.16 26.52 8.55
CA ASN A 466 30.86 25.78 9.60
C ASN A 466 30.37 24.33 9.77
N THR A 467 29.10 24.05 9.46
CA THR A 467 28.49 22.70 9.43
C THR A 467 28.74 22.00 8.09
N LEU A 468 29.57 22.58 7.22
CA LEU A 468 29.86 22.12 5.87
C LEU A 468 28.66 22.10 4.91
N GLU A 469 27.53 22.67 5.30
CA GLU A 469 26.36 22.83 4.44
C GLU A 469 26.63 23.87 3.35
N THR A 470 26.10 23.63 2.15
CA THR A 470 26.12 24.54 1.00
C THR A 470 24.78 25.26 0.83
N ALA A 471 24.71 26.25 -0.07
CA ALA A 471 23.45 26.91 -0.42
C ALA A 471 22.39 25.92 -0.96
N LEU A 472 22.83 24.85 -1.64
CA LEU A 472 21.98 23.78 -2.13
C LEU A 472 21.33 22.97 -0.99
N HIS A 473 22.04 22.73 0.12
CA HIS A 473 21.43 22.10 1.30
C HIS A 473 20.30 22.97 1.87
N LYS A 474 20.51 24.29 1.90
CA LYS A 474 19.51 25.24 2.42
C LYS A 474 18.28 25.35 1.53
N SER A 475 18.43 25.33 0.20
CA SER A 475 17.29 25.32 -0.72
C SER A 475 16.46 24.04 -0.59
N VAL A 476 17.13 22.88 -0.46
CA VAL A 476 16.45 21.58 -0.26
C VAL A 476 15.78 21.50 1.11
N ALA A 477 16.44 21.94 2.18
CA ALA A 477 15.84 21.95 3.52
C ALA A 477 14.59 22.85 3.59
N ARG A 478 14.54 23.91 2.76
CA ARG A 478 13.36 24.77 2.60
C ARG A 478 12.29 24.17 1.67
N ARG A 479 12.62 23.12 0.91
CA ARG A 479 11.76 22.52 -0.13
C ARG A 479 11.44 23.50 -1.26
N ASP A 480 12.41 24.35 -1.63
CA ASP A 480 12.27 25.34 -2.71
C ASP A 480 12.75 24.76 -4.05
N LEU A 481 11.79 24.38 -4.90
CA LEU A 481 12.06 23.78 -6.22
C LEU A 481 12.72 24.77 -7.18
N GLU A 482 12.35 26.05 -7.18
CA GLU A 482 12.85 27.02 -8.16
C GLU A 482 14.32 27.35 -7.90
N ILE A 483 14.68 27.58 -6.63
CA ILE A 483 16.07 27.82 -6.25
C ILE A 483 16.91 26.57 -6.48
N THR A 484 16.39 25.39 -6.13
CA THR A 484 17.11 24.13 -6.33
C THR A 484 17.34 23.85 -7.82
N THR A 485 16.33 24.09 -8.66
CA THR A 485 16.47 23.97 -10.13
C THR A 485 17.52 24.94 -10.64
N PHE A 486 17.43 26.22 -10.25
CA PHE A 486 18.41 27.23 -10.65
C PHE A 486 19.84 26.86 -10.24
N LEU A 487 20.06 26.37 -9.03
CA LEU A 487 21.38 25.95 -8.55
C LEU A 487 21.87 24.69 -9.29
N CYS A 488 20.98 23.73 -9.57
CA CYS A 488 21.29 22.53 -10.33
C CYS A 488 21.58 22.81 -11.81
N ASP A 489 21.06 23.90 -12.38
CA ASP A 489 21.36 24.29 -13.76
C ASP A 489 22.77 24.89 -13.93
N LEU A 490 23.46 25.19 -12.82
CA LEU A 490 24.85 25.67 -12.87
C LEU A 490 25.83 24.53 -13.19
N ASP A 491 26.82 24.79 -14.03
CA ASP A 491 27.78 23.77 -14.47
C ASP A 491 28.72 23.31 -13.35
N ASN A 492 29.07 24.20 -12.41
CA ASN A 492 30.04 23.97 -11.35
C ASN A 492 29.43 23.50 -10.03
N ILE A 493 28.12 23.24 -9.96
CA ILE A 493 27.46 22.79 -8.73
C ILE A 493 27.86 21.34 -8.39
N SER A 494 28.10 21.06 -7.12
CA SER A 494 28.44 19.72 -6.63
C SER A 494 27.59 19.32 -5.42
N LEU A 495 27.20 18.05 -5.35
CA LEU A 495 26.53 17.48 -4.18
C LEU A 495 27.57 17.10 -3.12
N SER A 496 28.17 18.11 -2.49
CA SER A 496 29.17 17.89 -1.45
C SER A 496 28.54 17.43 -0.13
N GLU A 497 29.27 16.66 0.66
CA GLU A 497 28.85 16.26 2.00
C GLU A 497 28.97 17.40 3.04
N ASP A 498 28.02 17.42 3.96
CA ASP A 498 28.01 18.22 5.19
C ASP A 498 28.87 17.56 6.31
N ALA A 499 28.80 18.11 7.53
CA ALA A 499 29.52 17.57 8.70
C ALA A 499 29.01 16.19 9.15
N THR A 500 27.80 15.80 8.75
CA THR A 500 27.18 14.50 9.05
C THR A 500 27.35 13.47 7.94
N ARG A 501 28.13 13.80 6.89
CA ARG A 501 28.30 13.01 5.66
C ARG A 501 27.03 12.86 4.82
N LYS A 502 26.10 13.81 4.95
CA LYS A 502 24.88 13.90 4.16
C LYS A 502 25.05 14.94 3.06
N THR A 503 24.55 14.62 1.89
CA THR A 503 24.45 15.51 0.73
C THR A 503 23.07 16.16 0.66
N ALA A 504 22.90 17.15 -0.22
CA ALA A 504 21.59 17.74 -0.48
C ALA A 504 20.56 16.68 -0.97
N LEU A 505 21.00 15.62 -1.66
CA LEU A 505 20.11 14.52 -2.05
C LEU A 505 19.65 13.71 -0.82
N ASP A 506 20.53 13.49 0.15
CA ASP A 506 20.19 12.76 1.39
C ASP A 506 19.15 13.54 2.22
N TYR A 507 19.25 14.87 2.23
CA TYR A 507 18.23 15.73 2.84
C TYR A 507 16.88 15.57 2.14
N ALA A 508 16.84 15.66 0.81
CA ALA A 508 15.60 15.49 0.02
C ALA A 508 14.96 14.09 0.17
N VAL A 509 15.79 13.06 0.36
CA VAL A 509 15.33 11.68 0.61
C VAL A 509 14.75 11.53 2.03
N SER A 510 15.25 12.33 2.99
CA SER A 510 14.84 12.27 4.39
C SER A 510 13.62 13.13 4.72
N THR A 511 13.29 14.11 3.88
CA THR A 511 12.17 15.03 4.07
C THR A 511 10.82 14.36 3.84
N ASP A 512 9.84 14.78 4.62
CA ASP A 512 8.44 14.36 4.51
C ASP A 512 7.56 15.62 4.44
N PRO A 513 6.65 15.77 3.44
CA PRO A 513 6.41 14.89 2.30
C PRO A 513 7.59 14.72 1.31
N PHE A 514 7.59 13.58 0.62
CA PHE A 514 8.61 13.19 -0.35
C PHE A 514 8.61 14.05 -1.63
N ASP A 515 9.65 14.88 -1.83
CA ASP A 515 9.73 15.85 -2.92
C ASP A 515 10.38 15.28 -4.21
N LYS A 516 9.57 14.60 -5.04
CA LYS A 516 10.02 14.01 -6.32
C LYS A 516 10.73 15.02 -7.22
N ALA A 517 10.15 16.21 -7.41
CA ALA A 517 10.66 17.21 -8.35
C ALA A 517 12.07 17.69 -7.98
N ILE A 518 12.33 17.91 -6.68
CA ILE A 518 13.65 18.31 -6.17
C ILE A 518 14.66 17.18 -6.40
N ILE A 519 14.26 15.93 -6.09
CA ILE A 519 15.12 14.76 -6.30
C ILE A 519 15.45 14.60 -7.79
N THR A 520 14.49 14.78 -8.71
CA THR A 520 14.75 14.72 -10.15
C THR A 520 15.86 15.67 -10.58
N GLN A 521 15.89 16.90 -10.05
CA GLN A 521 16.94 17.86 -10.36
C GLN A 521 18.30 17.42 -9.80
N LEU A 522 18.31 16.93 -8.57
CA LEU A 522 19.54 16.48 -7.89
C LEU A 522 20.15 15.22 -8.55
N LEU A 523 19.31 14.30 -9.04
CA LEU A 523 19.76 13.09 -9.74
C LEU A 523 20.62 13.39 -10.97
N ARG A 524 20.35 14.51 -11.68
CA ARG A 524 21.12 14.92 -12.87
C ARG A 524 22.60 15.15 -12.54
N LYS A 525 22.87 15.69 -11.34
CA LYS A 525 24.20 16.09 -10.87
C LYS A 525 24.85 15.07 -9.92
N ALA A 526 24.12 14.06 -9.46
CA ALA A 526 24.64 13.08 -8.50
C ALA A 526 25.73 12.17 -9.11
N THR A 527 26.75 11.87 -8.31
CA THR A 527 27.79 10.89 -8.65
C THR A 527 27.33 9.48 -8.24
N PRO A 528 27.93 8.39 -8.80
CA PRO A 528 27.53 7.02 -8.47
C PRO A 528 27.54 6.73 -6.96
N ASN A 529 28.51 7.27 -6.21
CA ASN A 529 28.61 7.10 -4.76
C ASN A 529 27.49 7.85 -4.02
N VAL A 530 27.14 9.06 -4.46
CA VAL A 530 26.03 9.82 -3.86
C VAL A 530 24.70 9.11 -4.10
N LEU A 531 24.48 8.59 -5.30
CA LEU A 531 23.29 7.78 -5.62
C LEU A 531 23.20 6.51 -4.74
N GLN A 532 24.32 5.81 -4.59
CA GLN A 532 24.42 4.61 -3.76
C GLN A 532 24.11 4.90 -2.29
N ASN A 533 24.68 5.97 -1.75
CA ASN A 533 24.48 6.36 -0.36
C ASN A 533 23.04 6.82 -0.11
N ALA A 534 22.47 7.63 -1.00
CA ALA A 534 21.10 8.11 -0.89
C ALA A 534 20.09 6.95 -0.94
N LEU A 535 20.29 5.97 -1.84
CA LEU A 535 19.42 4.81 -1.92
C LEU A 535 19.55 3.92 -0.67
N LEU A 536 20.77 3.70 -0.17
CA LEU A 536 20.97 2.95 1.08
C LEU A 536 20.41 3.68 2.30
N LEU A 537 20.48 5.01 2.34
CA LEU A 537 19.85 5.82 3.38
C LEU A 537 18.33 5.66 3.34
N ALA A 538 17.71 5.79 2.17
CA ALA A 538 16.27 5.59 2.00
C ALA A 538 15.83 4.21 2.51
N ILE A 539 16.60 3.16 2.21
CA ILE A 539 16.32 1.79 2.66
C ILE A 539 16.46 1.65 4.19
N ARG A 540 17.54 2.17 4.77
CA ARG A 540 17.77 2.16 6.22
C ARG A 540 16.72 2.94 7.00
N SER A 541 16.25 4.04 6.42
CA SER A 541 15.16 4.85 6.94
C SER A 541 13.78 4.33 6.56
N LYS A 542 13.67 3.14 5.92
CA LYS A 542 12.42 2.50 5.49
C LYS A 542 11.51 3.38 4.61
N ARG A 543 12.07 4.38 3.92
CA ARG A 543 11.34 5.32 3.06
C ARG A 543 11.02 4.71 1.69
N VAL A 544 9.96 3.90 1.61
CA VAL A 544 9.59 3.10 0.43
C VAL A 544 9.47 3.92 -0.86
N MET A 545 8.87 5.12 -0.79
CA MET A 545 8.72 5.99 -1.98
C MET A 545 10.04 6.56 -2.48
N ALA A 546 10.94 6.94 -1.58
CA ALA A 546 12.27 7.35 -1.95
C ALA A 546 13.02 6.20 -2.62
N VAL A 547 12.96 4.99 -2.05
CA VAL A 547 13.58 3.79 -2.62
C VAL A 547 13.05 3.51 -4.03
N ARG A 548 11.73 3.48 -4.21
CA ARG A 548 11.10 3.25 -5.52
C ARG A 548 11.50 4.30 -6.54
N TYR A 549 11.30 5.57 -6.21
CA TYR A 549 11.54 6.67 -7.14
C TYR A 549 13.01 6.72 -7.56
N LEU A 550 13.93 6.54 -6.61
CA LEU A 550 15.36 6.43 -6.91
C LEU A 550 15.62 5.20 -7.79
N ALA A 551 15.08 4.02 -7.48
CA ALA A 551 15.29 2.83 -8.29
C ALA A 551 14.79 2.98 -9.74
N GLU A 552 13.63 3.59 -9.94
CA GLU A 552 13.05 3.86 -11.26
C GLU A 552 13.86 4.91 -12.05
N ASN A 553 14.38 5.95 -11.39
CA ASN A 553 14.98 7.11 -12.07
C ASN A 553 16.51 7.11 -12.08
N ILE A 554 17.18 6.24 -11.32
CA ILE A 554 18.64 6.07 -11.39
C ILE A 554 19.02 5.44 -12.73
N ASP A 555 19.93 6.10 -13.44
CA ASP A 555 20.56 5.59 -14.65
C ASP A 555 21.53 4.46 -14.30
N THR A 556 21.27 3.26 -14.84
CA THR A 556 22.06 2.06 -14.58
C THR A 556 23.49 2.17 -15.11
N GLN A 557 23.75 3.00 -16.12
CA GLN A 557 25.10 3.24 -16.63
C GLN A 557 25.97 4.02 -15.63
N ARG A 558 25.33 4.80 -14.75
CA ARG A 558 25.98 5.67 -13.75
C ARG A 558 25.88 5.10 -12.33
N PHE A 559 25.52 3.82 -12.17
CA PHE A 559 25.21 3.23 -10.87
C PHE A 559 25.96 1.92 -10.63
N ASN A 560 26.41 1.71 -9.39
CA ASN A 560 27.26 0.57 -9.00
C ASN A 560 26.48 -0.75 -8.79
N GLY A 561 25.34 -0.91 -9.46
CA GLY A 561 24.46 -2.08 -9.35
C GLY A 561 23.50 -2.07 -8.16
N PHE A 562 22.34 -2.70 -8.34
CA PHE A 562 21.26 -2.76 -7.34
C PHE A 562 21.41 -3.88 -6.32
N GLU A 563 22.47 -4.68 -6.40
CA GLU A 563 22.72 -5.82 -5.53
C GLU A 563 22.95 -5.40 -4.08
N LYS A 564 23.76 -4.35 -3.83
CA LYS A 564 24.00 -3.83 -2.47
C LYS A 564 22.73 -3.24 -1.83
N PRO A 565 21.94 -2.40 -2.52
CA PRO A 565 20.62 -1.97 -2.03
C PRO A 565 19.69 -3.14 -1.72
N LEU A 566 19.62 -4.14 -2.61
CA LEU A 566 18.73 -5.29 -2.43
C LEU A 566 19.15 -6.14 -1.22
N GLU A 567 20.46 -6.38 -1.06
CA GLU A 567 21.01 -7.02 0.14
C GLU A 567 20.67 -6.21 1.40
N ALA A 568 20.84 -4.89 1.38
CA ALA A 568 20.51 -4.03 2.52
C ALA A 568 19.03 -4.11 2.91
N ALA A 569 18.11 -4.09 1.94
CA ALA A 569 16.67 -4.26 2.18
C ALA A 569 16.36 -5.62 2.78
N ALA A 570 16.99 -6.69 2.27
CA ALA A 570 16.83 -8.04 2.79
C ALA A 570 17.39 -8.20 4.22
N ARG A 571 18.53 -7.56 4.52
CA ARG A 571 19.11 -7.58 5.88
C ARG A 571 18.24 -6.89 6.91
N ILE A 572 17.61 -5.77 6.53
CA ILE A 572 16.66 -5.06 7.40
C ILE A 572 15.37 -5.89 7.56
N GLY A 573 15.02 -6.71 6.57
CA GLY A 573 13.76 -7.45 6.55
C GLY A 573 12.57 -6.61 6.08
N HIS A 574 12.83 -5.45 5.45
CA HIS A 574 11.77 -4.54 5.04
C HIS A 574 11.26 -4.91 3.63
N LEU A 575 10.30 -5.83 3.60
CA LEU A 575 9.65 -6.34 2.38
C LEU A 575 9.19 -5.22 1.41
N PRO A 576 8.58 -4.11 1.87
CA PRO A 576 8.21 -3.01 0.99
C PRO A 576 9.36 -2.39 0.19
N CYS A 577 10.50 -2.19 0.84
CA CYS A 577 11.68 -1.61 0.20
C CYS A 577 12.32 -2.62 -0.76
N LEU A 578 12.30 -3.90 -0.40
CA LEU A 578 12.74 -4.97 -1.28
C LEU A 578 11.90 -5.00 -2.55
N ASP A 579 10.57 -4.96 -2.42
CA ASP A 579 9.67 -4.98 -3.57
C ASP A 579 9.77 -3.72 -4.42
N ALA A 580 9.91 -2.54 -3.81
CA ALA A 580 10.18 -1.31 -4.55
C ALA A 580 11.43 -1.41 -5.45
N LEU A 581 12.49 -2.06 -4.98
CA LEU A 581 13.70 -2.31 -5.77
C LEU A 581 13.44 -3.32 -6.90
N LEU A 582 12.75 -4.43 -6.61
CA LEU A 582 12.47 -5.49 -7.58
C LEU A 582 11.50 -5.03 -8.67
N SER A 583 10.48 -4.24 -8.31
CA SER A 583 9.51 -3.67 -9.26
C SER A 583 10.15 -2.73 -10.29
N SER A 584 11.34 -2.17 -10.01
CA SER A 584 12.07 -1.36 -11.00
C SER A 584 12.51 -2.16 -12.23
N GLY A 585 12.53 -3.50 -12.16
CA GLY A 585 13.05 -4.38 -13.21
C GLY A 585 14.57 -4.32 -13.40
N LYS A 586 15.27 -3.44 -12.67
CA LYS A 586 16.74 -3.25 -12.75
C LYS A 586 17.48 -4.09 -11.71
N ALA A 587 16.83 -4.43 -10.60
CA ALA A 587 17.43 -5.21 -9.53
C ALA A 587 17.41 -6.70 -9.85
N ASN A 588 18.60 -7.33 -9.86
CA ASN A 588 18.72 -8.77 -10.03
C ASN A 588 18.63 -9.47 -8.66
N SER A 589 17.58 -10.27 -8.44
CA SER A 589 17.38 -11.06 -7.22
C SER A 589 18.48 -12.10 -6.96
N THR A 590 19.23 -12.47 -7.99
CA THR A 590 20.33 -13.45 -7.93
C THR A 590 21.72 -12.83 -7.91
N GLY A 591 21.81 -11.50 -8.02
CA GLY A 591 23.08 -10.78 -8.09
C GLY A 591 23.90 -10.91 -6.81
N ARG A 592 25.23 -10.95 -6.95
CA ARG A 592 26.18 -11.10 -5.83
C ARG A 592 26.91 -9.79 -5.58
N THR A 593 27.07 -9.42 -4.32
CA THR A 593 27.95 -8.31 -3.91
C THR A 593 29.37 -8.80 -3.64
N SER A 594 30.35 -7.89 -3.62
CA SER A 594 31.74 -8.17 -3.23
C SER A 594 31.92 -8.52 -1.75
N ALA A 595 30.90 -8.30 -0.92
CA ALA A 595 30.91 -8.57 0.53
C ALA A 595 30.25 -9.91 0.91
N GLY A 596 29.49 -10.52 -0.01
CA GLY A 596 29.05 -11.91 0.06
C GLY A 596 27.53 -12.13 0.06
N GLY A 597 27.11 -13.07 -0.80
CA GLY A 597 25.77 -13.67 -0.84
C GLY A 597 24.69 -12.88 -1.62
N PRO A 598 23.82 -13.54 -2.40
CA PRO A 598 22.57 -12.96 -2.87
C PRO A 598 21.69 -12.50 -1.69
N ALA A 599 20.83 -11.50 -1.90
CA ALA A 599 19.88 -10.98 -0.90
C ALA A 599 19.09 -12.09 -0.17
N PHE A 600 18.82 -13.20 -0.87
CA PHE A 600 18.18 -14.40 -0.32
C PHE A 600 18.96 -15.00 0.86
N LEU A 601 20.27 -15.20 0.72
CA LEU A 601 21.11 -15.79 1.78
C LEU A 601 21.21 -14.86 2.99
N ALA A 602 21.30 -13.56 2.75
CA ALA A 602 21.30 -12.57 3.83
C ALA A 602 20.00 -12.62 4.64
N ALA A 603 18.85 -12.77 3.97
CA ALA A 603 17.55 -12.94 4.64
C ALA A 603 17.49 -14.26 5.44
N CYS A 604 18.02 -15.37 4.90
CA CYS A 604 18.08 -16.65 5.61
C CYS A 604 18.95 -16.60 6.87
N GLY A 605 20.12 -15.95 6.81
CA GLY A 605 21.03 -15.83 7.94
C GLY A 605 20.61 -14.80 9.00
N LEU A 606 19.58 -13.99 8.74
CA LEU A 606 19.07 -12.96 9.65
C LEU A 606 17.62 -13.18 10.07
N GLY A 607 17.04 -14.34 9.75
CA GLY A 607 15.70 -14.70 10.22
C GLY A 607 14.57 -13.95 9.52
N LYS A 608 14.76 -13.46 8.28
CA LYS A 608 13.75 -12.65 7.59
C LYS A 608 12.84 -13.50 6.70
N LEU A 609 11.96 -14.31 7.32
CA LEU A 609 11.11 -15.29 6.62
C LEU A 609 10.25 -14.70 5.51
N SER A 610 9.62 -13.54 5.74
CA SER A 610 8.78 -12.85 4.74
C SER A 610 9.58 -12.49 3.47
N VAL A 611 10.80 -12.00 3.64
CA VAL A 611 11.75 -11.73 2.54
C VAL A 611 12.21 -13.03 1.85
N VAL A 612 12.49 -14.09 2.61
CA VAL A 612 12.87 -15.41 2.05
C VAL A 612 11.77 -15.97 1.16
N GLN A 613 10.53 -15.99 1.66
CA GLN A 613 9.36 -16.44 0.91
C GLN A 613 9.18 -15.64 -0.37
N ARG A 614 9.36 -14.32 -0.26
CA ARG A 614 9.25 -13.39 -1.39
C ARG A 614 10.27 -13.66 -2.49
N LEU A 615 11.55 -13.72 -2.13
CA LEU A 615 12.63 -13.89 -3.08
C LEU A 615 12.59 -15.28 -3.75
N GLN A 616 12.12 -16.31 -3.05
CA GLN A 616 11.94 -17.64 -3.64
C GLN A 616 10.78 -17.71 -4.64
N ALA A 617 9.67 -17.02 -4.37
CA ALA A 617 8.53 -16.94 -5.29
C ALA A 617 8.91 -16.36 -6.67
N LEU A 618 9.97 -15.56 -6.73
CA LEU A 618 10.52 -14.95 -7.95
C LEU A 618 11.49 -15.88 -8.73
N ALA A 619 11.41 -17.19 -8.50
CA ALA A 619 12.11 -18.25 -9.20
C ALA A 619 13.66 -18.23 -9.13
N ALA A 620 14.21 -18.05 -7.92
CA ALA A 620 15.65 -18.16 -7.66
C ALA A 620 15.99 -19.23 -6.60
N THR A 621 16.20 -20.46 -7.08
CA THR A 621 17.30 -21.40 -6.74
C THR A 621 17.62 -21.73 -5.27
N THR A 622 17.25 -22.95 -4.84
CA THR A 622 17.67 -23.57 -3.56
C THR A 622 19.16 -23.92 -3.46
N ASN A 623 19.93 -23.75 -4.54
CA ASN A 623 21.35 -24.10 -4.64
C ASN A 623 22.29 -22.88 -4.52
N LEU A 624 21.83 -21.78 -3.91
CA LEU A 624 22.69 -20.63 -3.64
C LEU A 624 23.69 -20.93 -2.54
N LYS A 625 24.93 -20.49 -2.73
CA LYS A 625 26.00 -20.58 -1.72
C LYS A 625 26.61 -19.20 -1.52
N ASP A 626 26.91 -18.86 -0.27
CA ASP A 626 27.66 -17.64 0.05
C ASP A 626 29.14 -17.79 -0.36
N LEU A 627 29.96 -16.77 -0.09
CA LEU A 627 31.40 -16.82 -0.40
C LEU A 627 32.15 -17.90 0.39
N ASN A 628 31.56 -18.38 1.48
CA ASN A 628 32.11 -19.45 2.33
C ASN A 628 31.60 -20.84 1.90
N GLY A 629 30.71 -20.92 0.91
CA GLY A 629 30.11 -22.16 0.45
C GLY A 629 28.90 -22.61 1.28
N ASN A 630 28.40 -21.79 2.21
CA ASN A 630 27.24 -22.08 3.04
C ASN A 630 25.95 -21.98 2.23
N SER A 631 25.07 -22.98 2.39
CA SER A 631 23.72 -22.97 1.83
C SER A 631 22.75 -22.16 2.71
N PRO A 632 21.53 -21.84 2.24
CA PRO A 632 20.49 -21.22 3.06
C PRO A 632 20.24 -21.98 4.37
N LEU A 633 20.27 -23.31 4.30
CA LEU A 633 20.07 -24.20 5.44
C LEU A 633 21.24 -24.14 6.43
N HIS A 634 22.49 -23.97 5.96
CA HIS A 634 23.62 -23.72 6.85
C HIS A 634 23.43 -22.43 7.65
N LEU A 635 23.00 -21.35 6.98
CA LEU A 635 22.83 -20.04 7.62
C LEU A 635 21.68 -20.04 8.64
N ALA A 636 20.55 -20.67 8.31
CA ALA A 636 19.44 -20.82 9.25
C ALA A 636 19.83 -21.70 10.44
N ALA A 637 20.52 -22.82 10.19
CA ALA A 637 20.97 -23.75 11.22
C ALA A 637 22.06 -23.16 12.13
N ALA A 638 22.97 -22.34 11.60
CA ALA A 638 24.00 -21.69 12.40
C ALA A 638 23.42 -20.60 13.31
N ASN A 639 22.43 -19.84 12.85
CA ASN A 639 21.89 -18.69 13.58
C ASN A 639 20.61 -19.00 14.38
N GLY A 640 20.04 -20.20 14.27
CA GLY A 640 18.88 -20.62 15.05
C GLY A 640 17.53 -20.16 14.48
N HIS A 641 17.44 -19.94 13.16
CA HIS A 641 16.20 -19.52 12.50
C HIS A 641 15.32 -20.74 12.14
N GLU A 642 14.55 -21.20 13.13
CA GLU A 642 13.74 -22.41 13.08
C GLU A 642 12.66 -22.38 11.99
N ASP A 643 11.98 -21.24 11.87
CA ASP A 643 10.93 -20.97 10.90
C ASP A 643 11.44 -21.06 9.46
N ILE A 644 12.63 -20.52 9.20
CA ILE A 644 13.31 -20.61 7.91
C ILE A 644 13.80 -22.04 7.66
N ALA A 645 14.37 -22.71 8.67
CA ALA A 645 14.79 -24.10 8.54
C ALA A 645 13.60 -25.01 8.20
N LEU A 646 12.50 -24.88 8.93
CA LEU A 646 11.25 -25.60 8.69
C LEU A 646 10.73 -25.32 7.27
N TRP A 647 10.70 -24.05 6.88
CA TRP A 647 10.20 -23.65 5.57
C TRP A 647 11.05 -24.18 4.42
N ILE A 648 12.39 -24.16 4.54
CA ILE A 648 13.32 -24.74 3.57
C ILE A 648 13.12 -26.26 3.45
N LEU A 649 12.96 -26.96 4.59
CA LEU A 649 12.86 -28.42 4.63
C LEU A 649 11.51 -28.96 4.14
N GLN A 650 10.41 -28.26 4.41
CA GLN A 650 9.05 -28.76 4.14
C GLN A 650 8.36 -28.13 2.94
N LYS A 651 8.64 -26.85 2.63
CA LYS A 651 7.85 -26.05 1.67
C LYS A 651 8.63 -25.60 0.43
N ALA A 652 9.94 -25.77 0.39
CA ALA A 652 10.70 -25.43 -0.81
C ALA A 652 10.40 -26.41 -1.95
N ALA A 653 10.13 -25.91 -3.16
CA ALA A 653 9.74 -26.70 -4.33
C ALA A 653 10.78 -27.75 -4.78
N ASN A 654 12.01 -27.64 -4.28
CA ASN A 654 13.09 -28.61 -4.47
C ASN A 654 13.51 -29.16 -3.09
N LYS A 655 13.60 -30.48 -2.93
CA LYS A 655 14.21 -31.10 -1.74
C LYS A 655 15.61 -30.49 -1.54
N ALA A 656 15.79 -29.68 -0.51
CA ALA A 656 17.10 -29.15 -0.15
C ALA A 656 18.03 -30.31 0.20
N ASP A 657 19.29 -30.25 -0.24
CA ASP A 657 20.30 -31.21 0.20
C ASP A 657 20.63 -30.96 1.67
N VAL A 658 20.08 -31.81 2.55
CA VAL A 658 20.21 -31.70 4.00
C VAL A 658 21.61 -32.05 4.51
N ASN A 659 22.39 -32.80 3.73
CA ASN A 659 23.75 -33.20 4.04
C ASN A 659 24.80 -32.35 3.32
N ILE A 660 24.36 -31.22 2.74
CA ILE A 660 25.25 -30.34 2.00
C ILE A 660 26.41 -29.88 2.88
N ARG A 661 27.61 -29.91 2.33
CA ARG A 661 28.84 -29.52 3.03
C ARG A 661 29.29 -28.13 2.62
N ASP A 662 29.70 -27.31 3.58
CA ASP A 662 30.42 -26.06 3.27
C ASP A 662 31.73 -26.39 2.52
N LYS A 663 32.16 -25.51 1.61
CA LYS A 663 33.33 -25.78 0.74
C LYS A 663 34.62 -25.11 1.23
N ASN A 664 34.51 -24.01 1.99
CA ASN A 664 35.65 -23.11 2.22
C ASN A 664 36.04 -22.96 3.70
N ILE A 665 35.40 -23.67 4.65
CA ILE A 665 35.70 -23.54 6.08
C ILE A 665 36.09 -24.89 6.69
N ALA A 666 35.14 -25.82 6.81
CA ALA A 666 35.34 -27.02 7.60
C ALA A 666 34.58 -28.25 7.07
N GLY A 667 33.94 -28.17 5.89
CA GLY A 667 33.13 -29.26 5.36
C GLY A 667 32.04 -29.71 6.31
N GLN A 668 31.53 -28.79 7.13
CA GLN A 668 30.46 -29.02 8.11
C GLN A 668 29.11 -29.11 7.40
N THR A 669 28.16 -29.85 7.98
CA THR A 669 26.78 -29.91 7.52
C THR A 669 25.90 -28.94 8.34
N PRO A 670 24.68 -28.60 7.89
CA PRO A 670 23.75 -27.82 8.70
C PRO A 670 23.49 -28.43 10.08
N LEU A 671 23.45 -29.76 10.19
CA LEU A 671 23.34 -30.45 11.47
C LEU A 671 24.55 -30.20 12.37
N SER A 672 25.77 -30.19 11.83
CA SER A 672 26.97 -29.83 12.60
C SER A 672 26.90 -28.40 13.14
N TYR A 673 26.41 -27.44 12.34
CA TYR A 673 26.23 -26.05 12.78
C TYR A 673 25.18 -25.90 13.88
N ALA A 674 24.00 -26.52 13.71
CA ALA A 674 22.94 -26.50 14.72
C ALA A 674 23.41 -27.15 16.03
N ALA A 675 24.12 -28.29 15.93
CA ALA A 675 24.65 -29.00 17.08
C ALA A 675 25.76 -28.23 17.81
N ARG A 676 26.65 -27.56 17.06
CA ARG A 676 27.72 -26.73 17.62
C ARG A 676 27.21 -25.47 18.32
N ASN A 677 26.10 -24.91 17.85
CA ASN A 677 25.59 -23.64 18.35
C ASN A 677 24.40 -23.79 19.32
N GLY A 678 23.94 -25.01 19.60
CA GLY A 678 22.93 -25.26 20.63
C GLY A 678 21.48 -25.18 20.15
N HIS A 679 21.22 -25.24 18.84
CA HIS A 679 19.88 -25.04 18.28
C HIS A 679 19.06 -26.36 18.26
N GLU A 680 18.54 -26.74 19.42
CA GLU A 680 17.86 -28.03 19.68
C GLU A 680 16.69 -28.32 18.73
N THR A 681 15.82 -27.34 18.51
CA THR A 681 14.66 -27.41 17.62
C THR A 681 15.06 -27.73 16.17
N ILE A 682 16.10 -27.07 15.67
CA ILE A 682 16.66 -27.33 14.33
C ILE A 682 17.29 -28.72 14.26
N VAL A 683 17.98 -29.17 15.31
CA VAL A 683 18.49 -30.55 15.39
C VAL A 683 17.34 -31.55 15.28
N LYS A 684 16.24 -31.37 16.02
CA LYS A 684 15.04 -32.22 15.91
C LYS A 684 14.46 -32.21 14.49
N LEU A 685 14.32 -31.04 13.87
CA LEU A 685 13.81 -30.91 12.50
C LEU A 685 14.69 -31.64 11.48
N LEU A 686 16.01 -31.47 11.56
CA LEU A 686 16.96 -32.14 10.66
C LEU A 686 16.95 -33.66 10.87
N LEU A 687 16.98 -34.14 12.12
CA LEU A 687 16.96 -35.58 12.41
C LEU A 687 15.65 -36.26 12.00
N ALA A 688 14.54 -35.53 12.01
CA ALA A 688 13.25 -36.01 11.50
C ALA A 688 13.17 -36.01 9.96
N THR A 689 14.11 -35.37 9.27
CA THR A 689 14.13 -35.31 7.80
C THR A 689 14.74 -36.58 7.20
N GLU A 690 14.04 -37.18 6.24
CA GLU A 690 14.50 -38.40 5.56
C GLU A 690 15.86 -38.18 4.86
N GLY A 691 16.79 -39.11 5.06
CA GLY A 691 18.11 -39.09 4.43
C GLY A 691 19.19 -38.27 5.13
N VAL A 692 18.92 -37.68 6.31
CA VAL A 692 19.96 -37.01 7.11
C VAL A 692 21.04 -37.99 7.56
N GLU A 693 22.30 -37.61 7.34
CA GLU A 693 23.49 -38.29 7.85
C GLU A 693 23.89 -37.70 9.21
N ALA A 694 23.40 -38.30 10.29
CA ALA A 694 23.59 -37.78 11.65
C ALA A 694 25.07 -37.78 12.12
N ASP A 695 25.92 -38.59 11.48
CA ASP A 695 27.32 -38.81 11.88
C ASP A 695 28.34 -38.34 10.83
N SER A 696 27.93 -37.45 9.90
CA SER A 696 28.86 -36.92 8.89
C SER A 696 30.03 -36.18 9.53
N LYS A 697 31.25 -36.58 9.16
CA LYS A 697 32.48 -35.94 9.64
C LYS A 697 32.81 -34.68 8.84
N ALA A 698 33.12 -33.60 9.55
CA ALA A 698 33.75 -32.39 9.02
C ALA A 698 35.21 -32.66 8.58
N THR A 699 35.88 -31.68 7.99
CA THR A 699 37.27 -31.81 7.48
C THR A 699 38.29 -32.03 8.59
N ASP A 700 38.00 -31.58 9.81
CA ASP A 700 38.77 -31.85 11.02
C ASP A 700 38.49 -33.26 11.61
N GLY A 701 37.62 -34.04 10.97
CA GLY A 701 37.21 -35.37 11.41
C GLY A 701 36.12 -35.39 12.47
N ARG A 702 35.60 -34.23 12.90
CA ARG A 702 34.61 -34.12 13.97
C ARG A 702 33.18 -34.34 13.46
N THR A 703 32.35 -34.96 14.29
CA THR A 703 30.92 -35.23 14.01
C THR A 703 30.04 -34.17 14.72
N PRO A 704 28.74 -34.03 14.36
CA PRO A 704 27.81 -33.17 15.10
C PRO A 704 27.81 -33.44 16.61
N LEU A 705 27.95 -34.71 17.02
CA LEU A 705 28.05 -35.13 18.42
C LEU A 705 29.30 -34.57 19.10
N SER A 706 30.47 -34.65 18.44
CA SER A 706 31.72 -34.08 18.95
C SER A 706 31.63 -32.57 19.17
N TYR A 707 30.93 -31.83 18.29
CA TYR A 707 30.72 -30.39 18.48
C TYR A 707 29.73 -30.09 19.62
N ALA A 708 28.61 -30.81 19.71
CA ALA A 708 27.64 -30.63 20.79
C ALA A 708 28.25 -30.92 22.17
N ALA A 709 29.06 -31.98 22.28
CA ALA A 709 29.71 -32.36 23.52
C ALA A 709 30.78 -31.35 23.96
N GLU A 710 31.65 -30.89 23.04
CA GLU A 710 32.64 -29.83 23.34
C GLU A 710 31.98 -28.54 23.84
N LYS A 711 30.80 -28.23 23.32
CA LYS A 711 30.05 -27.01 23.67
C LYS A 711 29.09 -27.18 24.86
N GLY A 712 29.00 -28.39 25.43
CA GLY A 712 28.17 -28.67 26.59
C GLY A 712 26.67 -28.69 26.31
N HIS A 713 26.25 -28.93 25.06
CA HIS A 713 24.83 -28.97 24.67
C HIS A 713 24.22 -30.35 24.98
N GLU A 714 23.97 -30.61 26.27
CA GLU A 714 23.52 -31.91 26.79
C GLU A 714 22.25 -32.45 26.12
N THR A 715 21.25 -31.59 25.87
CA THR A 715 19.99 -32.01 25.23
C THR A 715 20.22 -32.46 23.79
N ILE A 716 21.11 -31.79 23.06
CA ILE A 716 21.49 -32.18 21.69
C ILE A 716 22.31 -33.47 21.69
N VAL A 717 23.21 -33.66 22.65
CA VAL A 717 23.95 -34.92 22.82
C VAL A 717 22.97 -36.09 23.00
N LYS A 718 21.96 -35.94 23.87
CA LYS A 718 20.91 -36.95 24.06
C LYS A 718 20.15 -37.21 22.76
N LEU A 719 19.67 -36.16 22.09
CA LEU A 719 18.93 -36.29 20.82
C LEU A 719 19.73 -37.01 19.73
N LEU A 720 21.02 -36.73 19.60
CA LEU A 720 21.89 -37.37 18.61
C LEU A 720 22.11 -38.86 18.94
N LEU A 721 22.34 -39.20 20.21
CA LEU A 721 22.54 -40.59 20.66
C LEU A 721 21.25 -41.42 20.56
N ASP A 722 20.10 -40.83 20.88
CA ASP A 722 18.79 -41.48 20.83
C ASP A 722 18.39 -41.92 19.41
N THR A 723 19.04 -41.36 18.38
CA THR A 723 18.82 -41.80 16.99
C THR A 723 19.35 -43.21 16.71
N GLY A 724 20.30 -43.72 17.50
CA GLY A 724 20.98 -44.99 17.29
C GLY A 724 21.86 -45.05 16.03
N LYS A 725 22.04 -43.91 15.33
CA LYS A 725 22.78 -43.81 14.05
C LYS A 725 24.14 -43.11 14.18
N VAL A 726 24.54 -42.72 15.39
CA VAL A 726 25.73 -41.92 15.67
C VAL A 726 26.71 -42.75 16.49
N ASP A 727 27.99 -42.79 16.09
CA ASP A 727 29.05 -43.47 16.83
C ASP A 727 29.61 -42.55 17.95
N PRO A 728 29.36 -42.86 19.24
CA PRO A 728 29.88 -42.06 20.36
C PRO A 728 31.39 -42.16 20.55
N THR A 729 32.05 -43.06 19.82
CA THR A 729 33.51 -43.29 19.87
C THR A 729 34.24 -42.75 18.63
N ALA A 730 33.53 -42.09 17.71
CA ALA A 730 34.10 -41.54 16.50
C ALA A 730 35.23 -40.55 16.81
N LYS A 731 36.44 -40.89 16.36
CA LYS A 731 37.64 -40.06 16.53
C LYS A 731 37.76 -38.99 15.46
N ASP A 732 38.19 -37.81 15.87
CA ASP A 732 38.61 -36.72 14.99
C ASP A 732 40.05 -36.92 14.47
N ASN A 733 40.54 -35.99 13.64
CA ASN A 733 41.90 -36.07 13.07
C ASN A 733 43.01 -35.93 14.13
N GLN A 734 42.68 -35.53 15.36
CA GLN A 734 43.59 -35.50 16.51
C GLN A 734 43.39 -36.71 17.45
N ASN A 735 42.68 -37.75 17.02
CA ASN A 735 42.35 -38.95 17.78
C ASN A 735 41.49 -38.70 19.03
N ARG A 736 40.78 -37.57 19.12
CA ARG A 736 39.89 -37.24 20.24
C ARG A 736 38.49 -37.81 20.03
N THR A 737 37.91 -38.36 21.08
CA THR A 737 36.49 -38.74 21.17
C THR A 737 35.62 -37.54 21.54
N PRO A 738 34.28 -37.62 21.36
CA PRO A 738 33.35 -36.58 21.83
C PRO A 738 33.40 -36.29 23.34
N TRP A 739 33.92 -37.21 24.16
CA TRP A 739 34.03 -37.14 25.61
C TRP A 739 35.49 -37.28 26.07
#